data_AF-K2MRR6-F1
#
_entry.id   AF-K2MRR6-F1
#
_cell.length_a   1.000
_cell.length_b   1.000
_cell.length_c   1.000
_cell.angle_alpha   90.00
_cell.angle_beta   90.00
_cell.angle_gamma   90.00
#
_symmetry.space_group_name_H-M   'P 1'
#
loop_
_entity.id
_entity.type
_entity.pdbx_description
1 polymer ?
#
loop_
_entity_poly.entity_id
_entity_poly.type
_entity_poly.pdbx_seq_one_letter_code
_entity_poly.pdbx_strand_id
1 'polypeptide(L)'
;MPPKLNRVQGVNAKIPASAVPQGDPRRRARQELVGDTDQPAATCKVVRKLRRPKLTMSSTVEDVLLEGSTSRTNMKLNDFIRRHIDPGAAVVEIYNVPMEAFFQKPDAYVKDKQLVVKILNLDEYKVLKDIYRLHRNRIYTLALWKEFRQIKIFNIGSNAKNKLDAAVNDAESAQGGIQVGRRRGEVRAVATINIHEPVNQAESRFVQEETQLEVVHGNSAVNVVDQGRQAQRGTGDGVARISAASGTAEKGEALWPQWTMSSTVEEILLEGSTNRHNMKLNDFLRSNVGGRAAVDEDHNVTMEVFVQEPDAYVQDQNLLRMIFNLTEYQVYKLHHEGVVSLEEWRDYERKDTVTPFAKGKINRVLTQVQIEEKKAIREEEERTRREEEERLRRTQEMKFTISTTIEDVLFRGEFRYKEVRLNEFLKRELDGRGVVDTNRNVLLGEFFKDPARYIRDAGVLNEIQTSDAYLRMEIAVRHEAIFEEDVRKLLDKSVNNLLGWSKAAAEVKEGVHNFTKNSLDAALEELRRQTTEAAIILEGLYESVYNAKWHHVVELPGGEKQKTGTGMVVKEGEPPHSWTYKAVGDTLEKDDGAEQSGAAPPRLMVLTSDKGWPYTLNAPHGCGNDLCVNCEVDRVWQIVRKDIAEWFSNFDLSRYPSPMRRVLIGTPGIGKSMAAGSYLLYQLLHYDVEKLQVVVHCFGETAYVFDKIAQTVTKCKDKTATESAVDGLWLRGMKGYIIYDVAKKGTPPDTNFAPASGWGMIVVSSPKVSNYDEWAKQLKAKRIIMNCPDEVDVKAMCAWMKRDVTKDEQANYWKMVKTHMDEVGPIPRYIFDETKYIGRSGAVQFALYSIKELTMKEYFSRGGELPWYSEDPFHELVKIIREIYADSEIFFNEPICVFTTRKKHLKFT
;
A
#
# COMPACT_ATOMS: atom_id res chain seq x y z
N MET A 1 2.70 -52.13 -53.93
CA MET A 1 1.74 -52.23 -55.06
C MET A 1 0.58 -53.17 -54.66
N PRO A 2 -0.56 -53.19 -55.39
CA PRO A 2 -1.86 -53.63 -54.86
C PRO A 2 -2.30 -55.01 -55.40
N PRO A 3 -3.56 -55.48 -55.19
CA PRO A 3 -4.80 -54.92 -55.77
C PRO A 3 -5.81 -54.46 -54.69
N LYS A 4 -6.70 -53.46 -54.84
CA LYS A 4 -7.47 -52.87 -55.96
C LYS A 4 -8.53 -53.79 -56.61
N LEU A 5 -9.77 -53.70 -56.11
CA LEU A 5 -11.02 -53.95 -56.86
C LEU A 5 -12.13 -53.01 -56.35
N ASN A 6 -13.17 -52.75 -57.15
CA ASN A 6 -14.03 -51.55 -57.08
C ASN A 6 -15.54 -51.85 -57.25
N ARG A 7 -16.40 -50.89 -56.86
CA ARG A 7 -17.88 -50.86 -56.97
C ARG A 7 -18.59 -51.91 -56.09
N VAL A 8 -19.79 -51.69 -55.53
CA VAL A 8 -20.94 -50.84 -55.94
C VAL A 8 -21.41 -49.90 -54.80
N GLN A 9 -22.20 -48.88 -55.13
CA GLN A 9 -22.74 -47.89 -54.19
C GLN A 9 -23.91 -48.44 -53.33
N GLY A 10 -23.73 -48.46 -52.00
CA GLY A 10 -24.81 -48.50 -50.99
C GLY A 10 -24.87 -47.14 -50.27
N VAL A 11 -26.01 -46.45 -50.03
CA VAL A 11 -27.35 -46.82 -49.52
C VAL A 11 -27.46 -46.71 -47.99
N ASN A 12 -28.05 -45.58 -47.56
CA ASN A 12 -28.70 -45.28 -46.26
C ASN A 12 -27.88 -45.42 -44.95
N ALA A 13 -28.18 -44.66 -43.87
CA ALA A 13 -29.23 -43.67 -43.61
C ALA A 13 -28.60 -42.37 -43.03
N LYS A 14 -28.89 -41.17 -43.58
CA LYS A 14 -29.96 -40.21 -43.18
C LYS A 14 -29.81 -39.62 -41.77
N ILE A 15 -30.03 -38.32 -41.52
CA ILE A 15 -30.25 -37.13 -42.38
C ILE A 15 -29.91 -35.86 -41.55
N PRO A 16 -29.36 -34.79 -42.16
CA PRO A 16 -29.44 -33.42 -41.64
C PRO A 16 -30.44 -32.57 -42.44
N ALA A 17 -31.21 -31.68 -41.79
CA ALA A 17 -31.96 -30.63 -42.50
C ALA A 17 -32.39 -29.48 -41.58
N SER A 18 -32.32 -28.26 -42.11
CA SER A 18 -33.13 -27.11 -41.67
C SER A 18 -34.35 -27.00 -42.59
N ALA A 19 -35.55 -26.75 -42.05
CA ALA A 19 -36.64 -26.02 -42.71
C ALA A 19 -37.86 -25.80 -41.80
N VAL A 20 -38.35 -24.57 -41.78
CA VAL A 20 -39.76 -24.18 -41.54
C VAL A 20 -40.43 -24.19 -42.93
N PRO A 21 -41.68 -24.70 -43.16
CA PRO A 21 -42.85 -23.78 -43.16
C PRO A 21 -44.32 -24.34 -43.12
N GLN A 22 -45.27 -23.39 -43.00
CA GLN A 22 -46.68 -23.34 -43.48
C GLN A 22 -47.85 -24.08 -42.77
N GLY A 23 -49.06 -23.49 -42.92
CA GLY A 23 -50.39 -23.97 -42.48
C GLY A 23 -50.96 -23.20 -41.27
N ASP A 24 -51.61 -22.03 -41.36
CA ASP A 24 -52.84 -21.61 -42.10
C ASP A 24 -54.12 -22.30 -41.53
N PRO A 25 -55.34 -21.69 -41.46
CA PRO A 25 -55.83 -20.56 -42.25
C PRO A 25 -56.57 -19.41 -41.55
N ARG A 26 -56.84 -18.35 -42.34
CA ARG A 26 -57.68 -17.17 -42.01
C ARG A 26 -59.19 -17.50 -42.04
N ARG A 27 -59.98 -16.98 -41.06
CA ARG A 27 -61.18 -16.11 -41.27
C ARG A 27 -62.03 -15.84 -39.99
N ARG A 28 -62.47 -14.57 -39.85
CA ARG A 28 -63.81 -14.02 -39.44
C ARG A 28 -64.68 -14.77 -38.40
N ALA A 29 -65.46 -14.12 -37.53
CA ALA A 29 -65.80 -12.71 -37.25
C ALA A 29 -66.24 -12.62 -35.75
N ARG A 30 -66.65 -11.50 -35.11
CA ARG A 30 -67.21 -10.17 -35.45
C ARG A 30 -66.52 -9.09 -34.58
N GLN A 31 -66.42 -7.80 -34.95
CA GLN A 31 -67.49 -6.79 -35.07
C GLN A 31 -68.41 -6.69 -33.82
N GLU A 32 -68.77 -5.52 -33.29
CA GLU A 32 -68.25 -4.14 -33.42
C GLU A 32 -69.01 -3.28 -32.40
N LEU A 33 -68.41 -2.25 -31.79
CA LEU A 33 -69.10 -1.05 -31.31
C LEU A 33 -68.10 0.04 -30.90
N VAL A 34 -68.41 1.28 -31.25
CA VAL A 34 -67.60 2.49 -31.00
C VAL A 34 -68.18 3.27 -29.82
N GLY A 35 -67.34 4.00 -29.08
CA GLY A 35 -67.76 4.90 -28.01
C GLY A 35 -66.62 5.76 -27.48
N ASP A 36 -66.32 6.88 -28.16
CA ASP A 36 -65.46 7.93 -27.62
C ASP A 36 -66.19 8.73 -26.53
N THR A 37 -65.54 8.97 -25.39
CA THR A 37 -65.84 10.12 -24.50
C THR A 37 -64.59 10.48 -23.68
N ASP A 38 -64.46 11.77 -23.37
CA ASP A 38 -63.25 12.48 -22.97
C ASP A 38 -62.62 12.19 -21.59
N GLN A 39 -61.30 12.45 -21.55
CA GLN A 39 -60.54 13.04 -20.43
C GLN A 39 -60.18 12.18 -19.18
N PRO A 40 -59.13 12.58 -18.41
CA PRO A 40 -58.30 11.62 -17.68
C PRO A 40 -58.57 11.51 -16.17
N ALA A 41 -58.36 10.30 -15.63
CA ALA A 41 -58.28 10.05 -14.19
C ALA A 41 -56.84 10.20 -13.66
N ALA A 42 -56.68 10.77 -12.46
CA ALA A 42 -55.37 11.09 -11.89
C ALA A 42 -54.70 9.89 -11.18
N THR A 43 -53.42 9.64 -11.47
CA THR A 43 -52.61 8.63 -10.77
C THR A 43 -51.98 9.21 -9.49
N CYS A 44 -52.04 8.43 -8.39
CA CYS A 44 -51.83 8.92 -7.03
C CYS A 44 -50.39 9.34 -6.69
N LYS A 45 -50.26 10.43 -5.91
CA LYS A 45 -49.07 10.72 -5.10
C LYS A 45 -48.95 9.68 -3.97
N VAL A 46 -48.07 8.70 -4.11
CA VAL A 46 -47.65 7.83 -2.99
C VAL A 46 -46.32 8.34 -2.43
N VAL A 47 -46.39 9.04 -1.30
CA VAL A 47 -45.20 9.60 -0.63
C VAL A 47 -44.40 8.47 0.03
N ARG A 48 -43.35 7.99 -0.65
CA ARG A 48 -42.33 7.11 -0.03
C ARG A 48 -41.52 7.90 1.01
N LYS A 49 -42.01 7.93 2.25
CA LYS A 49 -41.19 8.28 3.42
C LYS A 49 -40.16 7.15 3.66
N LEU A 50 -39.06 7.14 2.91
CA LEU A 50 -37.86 6.45 3.36
C LEU A 50 -37.44 7.06 4.71
N ARG A 51 -36.96 6.22 5.64
CA ARG A 51 -36.26 6.71 6.83
C ARG A 51 -35.00 7.43 6.36
N ARG A 52 -34.90 8.75 6.58
CA ARG A 52 -33.62 9.45 6.41
C ARG A 52 -32.57 8.82 7.34
N PRO A 53 -31.32 8.63 6.90
CA PRO A 53 -30.24 8.24 7.81
C PRO A 53 -30.09 9.30 8.90
N LYS A 54 -29.71 8.88 10.11
CA LYS A 54 -29.52 9.80 11.23
C LYS A 54 -28.20 10.56 11.01
N LEU A 55 -28.30 11.80 10.51
CA LEU A 55 -27.16 12.63 10.18
C LEU A 55 -26.29 12.94 11.42
N THR A 56 -24.99 13.09 11.18
CA THR A 56 -23.97 13.33 12.21
C THR A 56 -22.93 14.31 11.67
N MET A 57 -22.08 14.87 12.53
CA MET A 57 -20.97 15.75 12.11
C MET A 57 -19.99 15.09 11.12
N SER A 58 -19.96 13.76 11.03
CA SER A 58 -19.17 12.99 10.06
C SER A 58 -19.90 12.64 8.75
N SER A 59 -21.20 12.93 8.62
CA SER A 59 -21.93 12.75 7.36
C SER A 59 -21.36 13.66 6.25
N THR A 60 -21.33 13.18 5.01
CA THR A 60 -20.71 13.91 3.90
C THR A 60 -21.64 15.01 3.35
N VAL A 61 -21.06 15.98 2.64
CA VAL A 61 -21.85 16.97 1.88
C VAL A 61 -22.61 16.31 0.72
N GLU A 62 -22.09 15.22 0.15
CA GLU A 62 -22.79 14.42 -0.88
C GLU A 62 -24.06 13.76 -0.33
N ASP A 63 -23.99 13.10 0.85
CA ASP A 63 -25.14 12.43 1.49
C ASP A 63 -26.34 13.37 1.65
N VAL A 64 -26.06 14.62 2.04
CA VAL A 64 -27.05 15.65 2.35
C VAL A 64 -27.58 16.34 1.09
N LEU A 65 -26.75 16.56 0.09
CA LEU A 65 -27.16 17.25 -1.15
C LEU A 65 -27.79 16.31 -2.18
N LEU A 66 -27.34 15.05 -2.25
CA LEU A 66 -27.80 14.00 -3.19
C LEU A 66 -28.82 13.02 -2.58
N GLU A 67 -29.17 13.19 -1.30
CA GLU A 67 -30.18 12.40 -0.57
C GLU A 67 -29.98 10.87 -0.72
N GLY A 68 -28.73 10.43 -0.59
CA GLY A 68 -28.30 9.02 -0.69
C GLY A 68 -27.96 8.51 -2.10
N SER A 69 -27.98 9.36 -3.13
CA SER A 69 -27.67 8.97 -4.52
C SER A 69 -26.16 8.97 -4.82
N THR A 70 -25.38 8.10 -4.18
CA THR A 70 -23.90 8.03 -4.27
C THR A 70 -23.32 7.79 -5.67
N SER A 71 -24.11 7.32 -6.64
CA SER A 71 -23.66 6.98 -8.01
C SER A 71 -23.78 8.15 -9.00
N ARG A 72 -23.52 9.39 -8.56
CA ARG A 72 -23.73 10.61 -9.37
C ARG A 72 -22.51 11.47 -9.66
N THR A 73 -21.43 11.40 -8.87
CA THR A 73 -20.29 12.33 -9.02
C THR A 73 -19.32 11.92 -10.12
N ASN A 74 -18.85 10.67 -10.17
CA ASN A 74 -18.00 10.10 -11.25
C ASN A 74 -18.73 9.91 -12.61
N MET A 75 -19.53 10.89 -13.05
CA MET A 75 -20.32 10.83 -14.28
C MET A 75 -19.60 11.53 -15.44
N LYS A 76 -19.67 10.97 -16.64
CA LYS A 76 -19.23 11.66 -17.87
C LYS A 76 -20.33 12.55 -18.45
N LEU A 77 -19.92 13.53 -19.25
CA LEU A 77 -20.82 14.48 -19.91
C LEU A 77 -21.91 13.80 -20.78
N ASN A 78 -21.58 12.76 -21.56
CA ASN A 78 -22.60 12.03 -22.32
C ASN A 78 -23.58 11.27 -21.42
N ASP A 79 -23.14 10.73 -20.29
CA ASP A 79 -24.03 10.05 -19.35
C ASP A 79 -24.97 11.05 -18.64
N PHE A 80 -24.49 12.26 -18.34
CA PHE A 80 -25.31 13.34 -17.80
C PHE A 80 -26.38 13.80 -18.82
N ILE A 81 -25.97 14.07 -20.07
CA ILE A 81 -26.88 14.48 -21.16
C ILE A 81 -27.96 13.42 -21.40
N ARG A 82 -27.59 12.13 -21.49
CA ARG A 82 -28.52 11.02 -21.70
C ARG A 82 -29.51 10.80 -20.57
N ARG A 83 -29.12 11.12 -19.32
CA ARG A 83 -29.97 10.95 -18.12
C ARG A 83 -30.90 12.13 -17.86
N HIS A 84 -30.49 13.35 -18.22
CA HIS A 84 -31.18 14.59 -17.79
C HIS A 84 -31.67 15.49 -18.95
N ILE A 85 -31.37 15.19 -20.21
CA ILE A 85 -31.78 16.00 -21.37
C ILE A 85 -32.48 15.16 -22.45
N ASP A 86 -31.76 14.20 -23.05
CA ASP A 86 -32.26 13.38 -24.14
C ASP A 86 -31.42 12.08 -24.24
N PRO A 87 -32.02 10.87 -24.11
CA PRO A 87 -31.31 9.59 -24.25
C PRO A 87 -30.59 9.39 -25.60
N GLY A 88 -31.03 10.07 -26.67
CA GLY A 88 -30.39 10.04 -27.98
C GLY A 88 -29.26 11.06 -28.16
N ALA A 89 -29.16 12.07 -27.30
CA ALA A 89 -28.16 13.13 -27.43
C ALA A 89 -26.79 12.73 -26.85
N ALA A 90 -25.74 13.13 -27.54
CA ALA A 90 -24.34 12.98 -27.13
C ALA A 90 -23.46 14.03 -27.81
N VAL A 91 -22.39 14.48 -27.14
CA VAL A 91 -21.24 15.08 -27.81
C VAL A 91 -20.34 14.01 -28.41
N VAL A 92 -19.57 14.39 -29.44
CA VAL A 92 -18.52 13.55 -30.04
C VAL A 92 -17.55 13.10 -28.95
N GLU A 93 -17.11 11.83 -28.98
CA GLU A 93 -16.42 11.18 -27.86
C GLU A 93 -15.15 11.91 -27.36
N ILE A 94 -14.46 12.66 -28.23
CA ILE A 94 -13.32 13.52 -27.86
C ILE A 94 -13.67 14.65 -26.86
N TYR A 95 -14.96 14.97 -26.72
CA TYR A 95 -15.50 15.92 -25.75
C TYR A 95 -16.29 15.23 -24.61
N ASN A 96 -16.33 13.89 -24.57
CA ASN A 96 -17.03 13.12 -23.53
C ASN A 96 -16.20 13.04 -22.24
N VAL A 97 -15.96 14.20 -21.65
CA VAL A 97 -15.14 14.40 -20.45
C VAL A 97 -15.89 14.07 -19.17
N PRO A 98 -15.19 13.81 -18.05
CA PRO A 98 -15.78 13.82 -16.71
C PRO A 98 -16.44 15.17 -16.41
N MET A 99 -17.53 15.16 -15.63
CA MET A 99 -18.29 16.38 -15.32
C MET A 99 -17.44 17.44 -14.60
N GLU A 100 -16.39 17.04 -13.88
CA GLU A 100 -15.39 17.90 -13.23
C GLU A 100 -14.72 18.87 -14.22
N ALA A 101 -14.30 18.36 -15.39
CA ALA A 101 -13.69 19.18 -16.45
C ALA A 101 -14.75 20.10 -17.10
N PHE A 102 -15.97 19.58 -17.28
CA PHE A 102 -17.07 20.35 -17.83
C PHE A 102 -17.55 21.48 -16.89
N PHE A 103 -17.48 21.32 -15.57
CA PHE A 103 -17.83 22.40 -14.61
C PHE A 103 -16.93 23.63 -14.74
N GLN A 104 -15.67 23.44 -15.14
CA GLN A 104 -14.68 24.51 -15.30
C GLN A 104 -14.88 25.30 -16.60
N LYS A 105 -15.11 24.62 -17.74
CA LYS A 105 -15.14 25.28 -19.06
C LYS A 105 -16.20 24.70 -20.02
N PRO A 106 -17.51 24.89 -19.76
CA PRO A 106 -18.60 24.29 -20.54
C PRO A 106 -18.48 24.48 -22.07
N ASP A 107 -18.18 25.70 -22.50
CA ASP A 107 -18.11 26.10 -23.90
C ASP A 107 -16.93 25.49 -24.68
N ALA A 108 -15.96 24.86 -24.00
CA ALA A 108 -14.86 24.15 -24.66
C ALA A 108 -15.27 22.74 -25.15
N TYR A 109 -16.29 22.14 -24.53
CA TYR A 109 -16.69 20.75 -24.78
C TYR A 109 -18.02 20.63 -25.53
N VAL A 110 -18.93 21.60 -25.38
CA VAL A 110 -20.23 21.63 -26.07
C VAL A 110 -20.27 22.85 -27.00
N LYS A 111 -20.14 22.63 -28.31
CA LYS A 111 -20.21 23.70 -29.32
C LYS A 111 -21.63 24.21 -29.60
N ASP A 112 -22.66 23.44 -29.24
CA ASP A 112 -24.05 23.89 -29.30
C ASP A 112 -24.38 24.75 -28.07
N LYS A 113 -24.49 26.06 -28.30
CA LYS A 113 -24.85 27.04 -27.26
C LYS A 113 -26.24 26.80 -26.66
N GLN A 114 -27.19 26.22 -27.39
CA GLN A 114 -28.50 25.87 -26.80
C GLN A 114 -28.39 24.68 -25.85
N LEU A 115 -27.58 23.67 -26.19
CA LEU A 115 -27.33 22.54 -25.29
C LEU A 115 -26.55 22.98 -24.04
N VAL A 116 -25.56 23.88 -24.16
CA VAL A 116 -24.90 24.51 -22.99
C VAL A 116 -25.94 25.17 -22.08
N VAL A 117 -26.79 26.06 -22.63
CA VAL A 117 -27.81 26.77 -21.84
C VAL A 117 -28.82 25.82 -21.20
N LYS A 118 -29.19 24.71 -21.85
CA LYS A 118 -30.01 23.65 -21.23
C LYS A 118 -29.30 22.99 -20.05
N ILE A 119 -28.04 22.56 -20.22
CA ILE A 119 -27.26 21.91 -19.16
C ILE A 119 -27.09 22.83 -17.95
N LEU A 120 -26.68 24.08 -18.15
CA LEU A 120 -26.39 25.03 -17.06
C LEU A 120 -27.63 25.38 -16.22
N ASN A 121 -28.84 25.26 -16.78
CA ASN A 121 -30.08 25.57 -16.10
C ASN A 121 -30.69 24.40 -15.31
N LEU A 122 -30.19 23.17 -15.45
CA LEU A 122 -30.66 22.01 -14.67
C LEU A 122 -30.26 22.14 -13.19
N ASP A 123 -31.16 21.73 -12.29
CA ASP A 123 -30.87 21.76 -10.85
C ASP A 123 -29.88 20.66 -10.45
N GLU A 124 -29.87 19.52 -11.13
CA GLU A 124 -28.84 18.49 -10.95
C GLU A 124 -27.45 18.97 -11.35
N TYR A 125 -27.34 19.80 -12.40
CA TYR A 125 -26.07 20.43 -12.78
C TYR A 125 -25.59 21.38 -11.68
N LYS A 126 -26.49 22.22 -11.14
CA LYS A 126 -26.17 23.17 -10.05
C LYS A 126 -25.73 22.43 -8.78
N VAL A 127 -26.47 21.41 -8.35
CA VAL A 127 -26.13 20.61 -7.16
C VAL A 127 -24.79 19.90 -7.31
N LEU A 128 -24.51 19.27 -8.47
CA LEU A 128 -23.20 18.63 -8.70
C LEU A 128 -22.07 19.66 -8.79
N LYS A 129 -22.33 20.86 -9.34
CA LYS A 129 -21.35 21.96 -9.37
C LYS A 129 -21.05 22.53 -7.98
N ASP A 130 -22.06 22.60 -7.11
CA ASP A 130 -21.89 23.02 -5.71
C ASP A 130 -21.12 21.98 -4.90
N ILE A 131 -21.40 20.68 -5.09
CA ILE A 131 -20.61 19.57 -4.51
C ILE A 131 -19.15 19.63 -5.00
N TYR A 132 -18.94 19.79 -6.31
CA TYR A 132 -17.62 19.93 -6.90
C TYR A 132 -16.85 21.12 -6.29
N ARG A 133 -17.52 22.27 -6.09
CA ARG A 133 -16.94 23.45 -5.42
C ARG A 133 -16.56 23.15 -3.98
N LEU A 134 -17.43 22.51 -3.19
CA LEU A 134 -17.14 22.12 -1.81
C LEU A 134 -15.93 21.17 -1.75
N HIS A 135 -15.90 20.14 -2.59
CA HIS A 135 -14.81 19.16 -2.63
C HIS A 135 -13.48 19.75 -3.13
N ARG A 136 -13.51 20.67 -4.10
CA ARG A 136 -12.30 21.39 -4.58
C ARG A 136 -11.74 22.33 -3.50
N ASN A 137 -12.59 22.80 -2.59
CA ASN A 137 -12.24 23.61 -1.42
C ASN A 137 -12.04 22.76 -0.14
N ARG A 138 -11.75 21.46 -0.27
CA ARG A 138 -11.51 20.49 0.83
C ARG A 138 -12.66 20.35 1.87
N ILE A 139 -13.89 20.81 1.58
CA ILE A 139 -15.07 20.62 2.45
C ILE A 139 -15.84 19.37 2.04
N TYR A 140 -15.64 18.28 2.80
CA TYR A 140 -16.27 16.98 2.53
C TYR A 140 -17.39 16.59 3.49
N THR A 141 -17.49 17.21 4.67
CA THR A 141 -18.40 16.79 5.77
C THR A 141 -19.17 17.93 6.41
N LEU A 142 -20.23 17.60 7.15
CA LEU A 142 -21.01 18.58 7.92
C LEU A 142 -20.19 19.30 9.00
N ALA A 143 -19.19 18.66 9.61
CA ALA A 143 -18.24 19.34 10.49
C ALA A 143 -17.47 20.44 9.76
N LEU A 144 -16.90 20.14 8.58
CA LEU A 144 -16.18 21.12 7.77
C LEU A 144 -17.11 22.25 7.29
N TRP A 145 -18.35 21.92 6.90
CA TRP A 145 -19.34 22.93 6.55
C TRP A 145 -19.66 23.86 7.74
N LYS A 146 -19.86 23.31 8.95
CA LYS A 146 -20.17 24.08 10.16
C LYS A 146 -19.12 25.16 10.47
N GLU A 147 -17.84 24.84 10.31
CA GLU A 147 -16.74 25.79 10.59
C GLU A 147 -16.63 26.86 9.49
N PHE A 148 -16.70 26.47 8.20
CA PHE A 148 -16.39 27.39 7.10
C PHE A 148 -17.59 28.12 6.46
N ARG A 149 -18.84 27.79 6.83
CA ARG A 149 -20.07 28.45 6.32
C ARG A 149 -20.17 29.96 6.53
N GLN A 150 -19.32 30.52 7.40
CA GLN A 150 -19.22 31.95 7.70
C GLN A 150 -18.29 32.71 6.73
N ILE A 151 -17.52 32.03 5.88
CA ILE A 151 -16.77 32.68 4.79
C ILE A 151 -17.80 33.30 3.83
N LYS A 152 -17.81 34.64 3.75
CA LYS A 152 -18.92 35.43 3.20
C LYS A 152 -19.27 35.13 1.74
N ILE A 153 -18.33 34.60 0.95
CA ILE A 153 -18.46 34.40 -0.49
C ILE A 153 -18.33 32.91 -0.85
N PHE A 154 -19.01 32.04 -0.08
CA PHE A 154 -19.30 30.68 -0.55
C PHE A 154 -20.24 30.75 -1.76
N ASN A 155 -19.65 30.73 -2.96
CA ASN A 155 -20.35 30.70 -4.25
C ASN A 155 -20.95 29.31 -4.49
N ILE A 156 -21.95 28.95 -3.68
CA ILE A 156 -22.82 27.78 -3.86
C ILE A 156 -24.28 28.24 -3.92
N GLY A 157 -25.15 27.45 -4.54
CA GLY A 157 -26.58 27.72 -4.57
C GLY A 157 -27.17 27.84 -3.18
N SER A 158 -28.06 28.83 -2.97
CA SER A 158 -28.75 29.04 -1.70
C SER A 158 -29.53 27.81 -1.22
N ASN A 159 -30.04 26.99 -2.14
CA ASN A 159 -30.65 25.69 -1.86
C ASN A 159 -29.65 24.71 -1.20
N ALA A 160 -28.44 24.57 -1.77
CA ALA A 160 -27.39 23.72 -1.20
C ALA A 160 -26.93 24.24 0.17
N LYS A 161 -26.72 25.56 0.30
CA LYS A 161 -26.40 26.20 1.59
C LYS A 161 -27.45 25.88 2.66
N ASN A 162 -28.72 26.12 2.35
CA ASN A 162 -29.83 25.89 3.29
C ASN A 162 -29.98 24.41 3.68
N LYS A 163 -29.76 23.45 2.76
CA LYS A 163 -29.76 22.02 3.08
C LYS A 163 -28.65 21.65 4.07
N LEU A 164 -27.42 22.12 3.83
CA LEU A 164 -26.26 21.84 4.69
C LEU A 164 -26.40 22.51 6.07
N ASP A 165 -26.89 23.75 6.13
CA ASP A 165 -27.14 24.44 7.39
C ASP A 165 -28.25 23.79 8.23
N ALA A 166 -29.33 23.32 7.60
CA ALA A 166 -30.36 22.52 8.28
C ALA A 166 -29.79 21.19 8.81
N ALA A 167 -28.96 20.51 8.01
CA ALA A 167 -28.34 19.24 8.39
C ALA A 167 -27.33 19.37 9.55
N VAL A 168 -26.60 20.49 9.64
CA VAL A 168 -25.79 20.81 10.83
C VAL A 168 -26.67 20.93 12.06
N ASN A 169 -27.74 21.74 12.00
CA ASN A 169 -28.62 22.00 13.14
C ASN A 169 -29.34 20.71 13.62
N ASP A 170 -29.77 19.84 12.70
CA ASP A 170 -30.33 18.52 13.00
C ASP A 170 -29.32 17.61 13.72
N ALA A 171 -28.07 17.58 13.26
CA ALA A 171 -27.00 16.76 13.83
C ALA A 171 -26.50 17.27 15.20
N GLU A 172 -26.45 18.59 15.41
CA GLU A 172 -26.18 19.21 16.73
C GLU A 172 -27.30 18.89 17.72
N SER A 173 -28.57 19.02 17.29
CA SER A 173 -29.74 18.65 18.10
C SER A 173 -29.73 17.17 18.51
N ALA A 174 -29.20 16.29 17.65
CA ALA A 174 -29.04 14.87 17.94
C ALA A 174 -27.94 14.54 18.95
N GLN A 175 -26.98 15.46 19.19
CA GLN A 175 -25.93 15.32 20.21
C GLN A 175 -26.37 15.91 21.57
N GLY A 176 -27.11 17.02 21.58
CA GLY A 176 -27.59 17.68 22.81
C GLY A 176 -28.66 16.91 23.59
N GLY A 177 -29.22 15.83 23.05
CA GLY A 177 -30.39 15.13 23.60
C GLY A 177 -30.19 14.29 24.87
N ILE A 178 -29.00 14.26 25.49
CA ILE A 178 -28.69 13.39 26.65
C ILE A 178 -28.61 14.20 27.97
N GLN A 179 -29.69 14.91 28.33
CA GLN A 179 -29.89 15.35 29.73
C GLN A 179 -31.37 15.28 30.21
N VAL A 180 -31.55 14.54 31.30
CA VAL A 180 -32.56 14.69 32.37
C VAL A 180 -34.04 14.89 31.96
N GLY A 181 -34.77 13.77 31.79
CA GLY A 181 -36.24 13.74 31.76
C GLY A 181 -36.84 12.86 32.88
N ARG A 182 -37.15 13.44 34.06
CA ARG A 182 -37.60 12.67 35.25
C ARG A 182 -39.11 12.78 35.51
N ARG A 183 -39.91 11.86 34.94
CA ARG A 183 -41.32 11.47 35.28
C ARG A 183 -41.87 10.60 34.14
N ARG A 184 -42.82 9.67 34.32
CA ARG A 184 -43.32 8.93 35.50
C ARG A 184 -43.83 7.59 34.93
N GLY A 185 -43.71 6.49 35.67
CA GLY A 185 -43.73 5.15 35.05
C GLY A 185 -45.08 4.63 34.55
N GLU A 186 -45.01 3.65 33.66
CA GLU A 186 -46.02 2.61 33.46
C GLU A 186 -45.31 1.27 33.15
N VAL A 187 -46.04 0.15 33.16
CA VAL A 187 -45.48 -1.21 33.31
C VAL A 187 -45.98 -2.14 32.19
N ARG A 188 -45.27 -3.26 31.95
CA ARG A 188 -45.50 -4.34 30.96
C ARG A 188 -45.11 -4.00 29.50
N ALA A 189 -44.76 -4.97 28.64
CA ALA A 189 -44.56 -6.41 28.82
C ALA A 189 -43.36 -6.94 28.01
N VAL A 190 -42.89 -8.14 28.35
CA VAL A 190 -42.00 -8.95 27.50
C VAL A 190 -42.82 -9.62 26.40
N ALA A 191 -42.29 -9.69 25.18
CA ALA A 191 -42.80 -10.52 24.10
C ALA A 191 -41.64 -11.08 23.24
N THR A 192 -41.36 -12.38 23.38
CA THR A 192 -40.38 -13.13 22.58
C THR A 192 -41.11 -13.90 21.48
N ILE A 193 -40.58 -13.94 20.25
CA ILE A 193 -40.80 -14.91 19.15
C ILE A 193 -39.79 -14.52 18.05
N ASN A 194 -38.82 -15.32 17.59
CA ASN A 194 -38.77 -16.69 17.02
C ASN A 194 -39.39 -16.88 15.62
N ILE A 195 -38.58 -16.63 14.57
CA ILE A 195 -38.70 -17.22 13.21
C ILE A 195 -37.23 -17.42 12.75
N HIS A 196 -36.62 -18.59 12.60
CA HIS A 196 -36.93 -19.85 11.90
C HIS A 196 -36.66 -19.82 10.37
N GLU A 197 -35.42 -20.16 10.00
CA GLU A 197 -34.99 -20.76 8.71
C GLU A 197 -35.56 -22.20 8.55
N PRO A 198 -35.39 -22.96 7.43
CA PRO A 198 -34.45 -22.87 6.27
C PRO A 198 -35.19 -22.88 4.88
N VAL A 199 -34.66 -23.16 3.66
CA VAL A 199 -33.69 -24.17 3.12
C VAL A 199 -33.04 -23.73 1.78
N ASN A 200 -31.85 -24.30 1.49
CA ASN A 200 -30.96 -24.10 0.31
C ASN A 200 -31.40 -24.78 -1.02
N GLN A 201 -30.81 -24.34 -2.15
CA GLN A 201 -30.27 -25.11 -3.31
C GLN A 201 -29.79 -24.13 -4.42
N ALA A 202 -28.82 -24.36 -5.31
CA ALA A 202 -27.80 -25.42 -5.53
C ALA A 202 -26.63 -24.77 -6.35
N GLU A 203 -25.35 -24.92 -5.99
CA GLU A 203 -24.35 -25.95 -6.38
C GLU A 203 -23.86 -26.05 -7.86
N SER A 204 -22.60 -25.61 -8.07
CA SER A 204 -21.44 -26.42 -8.57
C SER A 204 -21.14 -26.64 -10.08
N ARG A 205 -19.83 -26.92 -10.32
CA ARG A 205 -19.08 -27.33 -11.56
C ARG A 205 -18.60 -26.17 -12.45
N PHE A 206 -17.39 -26.18 -13.04
CA PHE A 206 -16.50 -27.28 -13.49
C PHE A 206 -15.01 -27.17 -13.05
N VAL A 207 -14.18 -28.17 -13.43
CA VAL A 207 -12.77 -28.37 -13.00
C VAL A 207 -11.92 -28.99 -14.15
N GLN A 208 -10.63 -28.60 -14.25
CA GLN A 208 -9.50 -29.22 -15.02
C GLN A 208 -9.60 -29.28 -16.58
N GLU A 209 -8.52 -29.54 -17.34
CA GLU A 209 -7.09 -29.79 -17.01
C GLU A 209 -6.20 -28.59 -17.47
N GLU A 210 -5.02 -28.58 -18.14
CA GLU A 210 -4.06 -29.56 -18.75
C GLU A 210 -2.59 -29.04 -18.59
N THR A 211 -1.55 -29.73 -19.11
CA THR A 211 -0.13 -29.44 -18.80
C THR A 211 0.87 -29.59 -19.98
N GLN A 212 2.10 -29.08 -19.77
CA GLN A 212 3.34 -29.24 -20.59
C GLN A 212 3.40 -28.38 -21.89
N LEU A 213 4.54 -27.98 -22.46
CA LEU A 213 5.86 -28.63 -22.62
C LEU A 213 7.04 -27.61 -22.72
N GLU A 214 8.30 -28.09 -22.69
CA GLU A 214 9.53 -27.27 -22.79
C GLU A 214 9.95 -26.94 -24.24
N VAL A 215 10.59 -25.78 -24.47
CA VAL A 215 11.62 -25.59 -25.52
C VAL A 215 12.72 -24.63 -25.02
N VAL A 216 13.98 -24.93 -25.36
CA VAL A 216 15.19 -24.17 -25.00
C VAL A 216 15.42 -22.95 -25.90
N HIS A 217 15.98 -21.87 -25.33
CA HIS A 217 16.88 -20.81 -25.85
C HIS A 217 16.49 -19.48 -25.13
N GLY A 218 17.39 -18.66 -24.57
CA GLY A 218 18.85 -18.70 -24.57
C GLY A 218 19.43 -17.41 -25.15
N ASN A 219 19.76 -16.42 -24.30
CA ASN A 219 20.68 -15.33 -24.66
C ASN A 219 21.20 -14.57 -23.43
N SER A 220 22.39 -13.98 -23.56
CA SER A 220 23.12 -13.31 -22.48
C SER A 220 22.87 -11.80 -22.43
N ALA A 221 22.92 -11.22 -21.24
CA ALA A 221 23.26 -9.81 -21.03
C ALA A 221 24.16 -9.70 -19.78
N VAL A 222 25.17 -8.84 -19.81
CA VAL A 222 26.26 -8.79 -18.81
C VAL A 222 26.05 -7.65 -17.83
N ASN A 223 26.33 -7.90 -16.54
CA ASN A 223 26.39 -6.88 -15.51
C ASN A 223 27.54 -5.89 -15.78
N VAL A 224 27.26 -4.59 -15.72
CA VAL A 224 28.29 -3.57 -15.43
C VAL A 224 27.81 -2.74 -14.24
N VAL A 225 28.70 -2.57 -13.27
CA VAL A 225 28.50 -1.78 -12.05
C VAL A 225 29.00 -0.36 -12.30
N ASP A 226 28.32 0.65 -11.75
CA ASP A 226 28.86 2.00 -11.64
C ASP A 226 29.09 2.37 -10.16
N GLN A 227 30.23 3.02 -9.87
CA GLN A 227 30.65 3.48 -8.55
C GLN A 227 31.42 4.81 -8.64
N GLY A 228 30.72 5.90 -8.35
CA GLY A 228 31.14 6.85 -7.30
C GLY A 228 32.34 7.80 -7.52
N ARG A 229 31.99 9.10 -7.53
CA ARG A 229 32.58 10.20 -6.72
C ARG A 229 33.93 10.87 -7.10
N GLN A 230 33.85 12.22 -7.15
CA GLN A 230 34.87 13.22 -6.70
C GLN A 230 36.19 13.29 -7.53
N ALA A 231 37.02 14.36 -7.54
CA ALA A 231 37.03 15.74 -6.98
C ALA A 231 37.78 16.67 -8.01
N GLN A 232 37.57 17.98 -8.20
CA GLN A 232 37.70 19.19 -7.35
C GLN A 232 39.09 19.91 -7.34
N ARG A 233 39.20 21.01 -8.13
CA ARG A 233 40.04 22.25 -8.02
C ARG A 233 41.59 22.27 -8.09
N GLY A 234 42.09 23.23 -8.89
CA GLY A 234 43.31 24.06 -8.75
C GLY A 234 43.31 25.14 -9.87
N THR A 235 43.31 26.47 -9.64
CA THR A 235 44.40 27.43 -9.25
C THR A 235 45.56 27.53 -10.27
N GLY A 236 45.93 28.70 -10.82
CA GLY A 236 45.45 30.09 -10.64
C GLY A 236 46.14 31.11 -11.58
N ASP A 237 45.90 32.41 -11.38
CA ASP A 237 46.49 33.62 -12.04
C ASP A 237 46.33 33.76 -13.59
N GLY A 238 46.40 34.95 -14.22
CA GLY A 238 46.42 36.33 -13.71
C GLY A 238 46.77 37.40 -14.79
N VAL A 239 46.19 38.61 -14.67
CA VAL A 239 46.58 39.90 -15.34
C VAL A 239 46.24 40.18 -16.83
N ALA A 240 45.16 40.98 -17.01
CA ALA A 240 44.96 42.16 -17.88
C ALA A 240 45.35 42.25 -19.40
N ARG A 241 44.32 42.54 -20.21
CA ARG A 241 44.19 43.55 -21.29
C ARG A 241 45.33 43.78 -22.32
N ILE A 242 45.01 43.59 -23.62
CA ILE A 242 45.07 44.62 -24.69
C ILE A 242 44.28 44.13 -25.94
N SER A 243 44.10 44.97 -26.96
CA SER A 243 43.08 44.86 -28.01
C SER A 243 43.54 44.36 -29.40
N ALA A 244 42.59 43.73 -30.10
CA ALA A 244 42.34 43.76 -31.56
C ALA A 244 43.01 42.75 -32.53
N ALA A 245 42.14 42.27 -33.44
CA ALA A 245 42.36 41.86 -34.85
C ALA A 245 42.79 40.42 -35.23
N SER A 246 41.85 39.75 -35.92
CA SER A 246 42.03 38.94 -37.16
C SER A 246 42.45 37.46 -37.11
N GLY A 247 41.46 36.58 -37.31
CA GLY A 247 41.59 35.32 -38.09
C GLY A 247 41.96 34.04 -37.31
N THR A 248 41.40 32.86 -37.61
CA THR A 248 40.31 32.50 -38.54
C THR A 248 39.56 31.25 -38.08
N ALA A 249 38.23 31.29 -38.21
CA ALA A 249 37.30 30.17 -38.43
C ALA A 249 37.53 28.80 -37.75
N GLU A 250 36.65 28.45 -36.81
CA GLU A 250 35.99 27.14 -36.84
C GLU A 250 34.54 27.23 -36.32
N LYS A 251 33.73 26.21 -36.59
CA LYS A 251 32.25 26.23 -36.59
C LYS A 251 31.60 26.83 -35.31
N GLY A 252 30.94 27.97 -35.46
CA GLY A 252 29.86 28.39 -34.56
C GLY A 252 28.52 27.84 -35.03
N GLU A 253 27.71 27.30 -34.11
CA GLU A 253 26.30 26.98 -34.39
C GLU A 253 25.50 28.28 -34.55
N ALA A 254 24.61 28.33 -35.55
CA ALA A 254 23.85 29.53 -35.84
C ALA A 254 22.71 29.73 -34.83
N LEU A 255 22.96 30.53 -33.79
CA LEU A 255 21.93 31.13 -32.95
C LEU A 255 21.07 32.06 -33.81
N TRP A 256 19.88 31.60 -34.17
CA TRP A 256 18.85 32.46 -34.77
C TRP A 256 18.40 33.51 -33.73
N PRO A 257 18.03 34.74 -34.14
CA PRO A 257 17.49 35.73 -33.22
C PRO A 257 16.23 35.19 -32.52
N GLN A 258 16.22 35.21 -31.18
CA GLN A 258 15.02 34.92 -30.40
C GLN A 258 14.10 36.14 -30.45
N TRP A 259 13.27 36.18 -31.48
CA TRP A 259 12.22 37.19 -31.62
C TRP A 259 11.21 37.09 -30.48
N THR A 260 10.67 38.23 -30.07
CA THR A 260 9.66 38.36 -29.01
C THR A 260 8.55 39.31 -29.46
N MET A 261 7.44 39.39 -28.72
CA MET A 261 6.37 40.36 -29.03
C MET A 261 6.84 41.82 -28.99
N SER A 262 7.91 42.13 -28.25
CA SER A 262 8.57 43.44 -28.22
C SER A 262 9.63 43.66 -29.30
N SER A 263 9.94 42.67 -30.14
CA SER A 263 10.90 42.84 -31.26
C SER A 263 10.32 43.75 -32.34
N THR A 264 11.17 44.54 -32.98
CA THR A 264 10.73 45.58 -33.92
C THR A 264 10.45 45.03 -35.32
N VAL A 265 9.57 45.71 -36.06
CA VAL A 265 9.35 45.41 -37.48
C VAL A 265 10.60 45.74 -38.32
N GLU A 266 11.43 46.69 -37.89
CA GLU A 266 12.71 47.01 -38.54
C GLU A 266 13.68 45.82 -38.47
N GLU A 267 13.98 45.30 -37.28
CA GLU A 267 14.88 44.15 -37.11
C GLU A 267 14.40 42.92 -37.89
N ILE A 268 13.09 42.67 -37.92
CA ILE A 268 12.47 41.54 -38.60
C ILE A 268 12.47 41.68 -40.13
N LEU A 269 12.28 42.89 -40.67
CA LEU A 269 12.30 43.11 -42.11
C LEU A 269 13.74 43.16 -42.66
N LEU A 270 14.64 43.81 -41.94
CA LEU A 270 16.00 44.12 -42.38
C LEU A 270 17.07 43.10 -41.94
N GLU A 271 16.70 42.10 -41.13
CA GLU A 271 17.52 40.93 -40.74
C GLU A 271 18.93 41.32 -40.22
N GLY A 272 19.00 42.40 -39.44
CA GLY A 272 20.24 42.91 -38.84
C GLY A 272 21.00 43.95 -39.66
N SER A 273 20.50 44.36 -40.83
CA SER A 273 20.96 45.58 -41.50
C SER A 273 20.27 46.82 -40.89
N THR A 274 21.04 47.90 -40.70
CA THR A 274 20.58 49.09 -39.95
C THR A 274 19.88 50.08 -40.88
N ASN A 275 18.64 50.50 -40.58
CA ASN A 275 18.04 51.62 -41.28
C ASN A 275 18.72 52.93 -40.84
N ARG A 276 18.97 53.85 -41.78
CA ARG A 276 19.56 55.15 -41.47
C ARG A 276 18.46 56.18 -41.24
N HIS A 277 17.96 56.28 -40.02
CA HIS A 277 16.99 57.31 -39.63
C HIS A 277 17.45 58.72 -40.09
N ASN A 278 16.52 59.59 -40.48
CA ASN A 278 16.79 60.89 -41.14
C ASN A 278 17.47 60.82 -42.54
N MET A 279 17.38 59.71 -43.27
CA MET A 279 17.77 59.64 -44.68
C MET A 279 16.87 60.52 -45.58
N LYS A 280 17.49 61.22 -46.55
CA LYS A 280 16.80 61.90 -47.64
C LYS A 280 16.47 60.96 -48.80
N LEU A 281 15.46 61.31 -49.60
CA LEU A 281 14.99 60.53 -50.75
C LEU A 281 16.11 60.20 -51.75
N ASN A 282 16.99 61.14 -52.11
CA ASN A 282 18.11 60.84 -53.01
C ASN A 282 19.14 59.88 -52.40
N ASP A 283 19.37 59.92 -51.10
CA ASP A 283 20.29 58.98 -50.43
C ASP A 283 19.67 57.58 -50.31
N PHE A 284 18.35 57.49 -50.13
CA PHE A 284 17.59 56.25 -50.15
C PHE A 284 17.59 55.60 -51.55
N LEU A 285 17.34 56.38 -52.60
CA LEU A 285 17.41 55.93 -53.99
C LEU A 285 18.80 55.42 -54.36
N ARG A 286 19.85 56.18 -54.01
CA ARG A 286 21.25 55.78 -54.27
C ARG A 286 21.65 54.49 -53.54
N SER A 287 21.12 54.29 -52.33
CA SER A 287 21.43 53.10 -51.50
C SER A 287 20.70 51.84 -51.96
N ASN A 288 19.42 51.95 -52.34
CA ASN A 288 18.54 50.78 -52.52
C ASN A 288 18.05 50.55 -53.97
N VAL A 289 18.03 51.59 -54.81
CA VAL A 289 17.62 51.50 -56.23
C VAL A 289 18.82 51.56 -57.17
N GLY A 290 19.88 52.27 -56.77
CA GLY A 290 21.17 52.31 -57.44
C GLY A 290 21.59 53.73 -57.82
N GLY A 291 22.91 53.97 -57.88
CA GLY A 291 23.54 55.29 -57.96
C GLY A 291 23.30 56.16 -59.21
N ARG A 292 22.26 55.88 -60.01
CA ARG A 292 21.74 56.76 -61.08
C ARG A 292 20.30 57.24 -60.84
N ALA A 293 19.60 56.69 -59.85
CA ALA A 293 18.27 57.17 -59.46
C ALA A 293 18.42 58.39 -58.53
N ALA A 294 17.83 59.51 -58.93
CA ALA A 294 17.71 60.73 -58.14
C ALA A 294 16.53 61.58 -58.64
N VAL A 295 15.93 62.36 -57.75
CA VAL A 295 15.01 63.46 -58.04
C VAL A 295 15.75 64.80 -57.93
N ASP A 296 15.15 65.87 -58.47
CA ASP A 296 15.68 67.22 -58.36
C ASP A 296 15.78 67.69 -56.89
N GLU A 297 16.65 68.67 -56.63
CA GLU A 297 17.00 69.10 -55.26
C GLU A 297 15.79 69.59 -54.46
N ASP A 298 14.82 70.25 -55.13
CA ASP A 298 13.56 70.72 -54.51
C ASP A 298 12.63 69.58 -54.07
N HIS A 299 12.75 68.39 -54.68
CA HIS A 299 11.97 67.19 -54.32
C HIS A 299 12.74 66.26 -53.35
N ASN A 300 13.97 66.62 -52.97
CA ASN A 300 14.87 65.81 -52.16
C ASN A 300 14.55 65.91 -50.64
N VAL A 301 13.33 65.52 -50.26
CA VAL A 301 12.81 65.54 -48.87
C VAL A 301 13.31 64.37 -48.02
N THR A 302 13.01 64.37 -46.72
CA THR A 302 13.26 63.22 -45.82
C THR A 302 12.29 62.06 -46.12
N MET A 303 12.69 60.82 -45.82
CA MET A 303 11.82 59.66 -46.00
C MET A 303 10.50 59.74 -45.22
N GLU A 304 10.50 60.40 -44.06
CA GLU A 304 9.30 60.65 -43.24
C GLU A 304 8.27 61.55 -43.94
N VAL A 305 8.73 62.57 -44.69
CA VAL A 305 7.87 63.45 -45.50
C VAL A 305 7.45 62.75 -46.79
N PHE A 306 8.38 62.04 -47.44
CA PHE A 306 8.11 61.30 -48.68
C PHE A 306 7.01 60.24 -48.52
N VAL A 307 6.97 59.52 -47.39
CA VAL A 307 5.98 58.47 -47.10
C VAL A 307 4.55 59.01 -47.00
N GLN A 308 4.35 60.31 -46.74
CA GLN A 308 3.02 60.91 -46.62
C GLN A 308 2.33 61.08 -47.98
N GLU A 309 3.07 61.50 -49.01
CA GLU A 309 2.54 61.74 -50.36
C GLU A 309 3.60 61.44 -51.45
N PRO A 310 3.92 60.16 -51.73
CA PRO A 310 5.03 59.79 -52.61
C PRO A 310 4.94 60.35 -54.03
N ASP A 311 3.73 60.39 -54.60
CA ASP A 311 3.45 60.88 -55.96
C ASP A 311 3.72 62.40 -56.12
N ALA A 312 3.77 63.17 -55.04
CA ALA A 312 4.16 64.59 -55.08
C ALA A 312 5.68 64.79 -55.30
N TYR A 313 6.50 63.77 -55.05
CA TYR A 313 7.97 63.85 -55.12
C TYR A 313 8.58 62.95 -56.21
N VAL A 314 7.90 61.88 -56.64
CA VAL A 314 8.35 61.00 -57.72
C VAL A 314 7.21 60.74 -58.71
N GLN A 315 7.31 61.31 -59.91
CA GLN A 315 6.28 61.11 -60.96
C GLN A 315 6.45 59.82 -61.78
N ASP A 316 7.64 59.19 -61.78
CA ASP A 316 7.82 57.90 -62.45
C ASP A 316 7.19 56.77 -61.64
N GLN A 317 6.04 56.31 -62.12
CA GLN A 317 5.26 55.22 -61.53
C GLN A 317 6.01 53.87 -61.52
N ASN A 318 7.03 53.66 -62.38
CA ASN A 318 7.90 52.49 -62.30
C ASN A 318 8.89 52.61 -61.14
N LEU A 319 9.45 53.80 -60.94
CA LEU A 319 10.34 54.10 -59.83
C LEU A 319 9.60 54.03 -58.49
N LEU A 320 8.40 54.62 -58.37
CA LEU A 320 7.52 54.44 -57.20
C LEU A 320 7.22 52.97 -56.93
N ARG A 321 6.84 52.21 -57.97
CA ARG A 321 6.61 50.76 -57.84
C ARG A 321 7.87 50.01 -57.38
N MET A 322 9.07 50.44 -57.78
CA MET A 322 10.31 49.85 -57.29
C MET A 322 10.56 50.22 -55.83
N ILE A 323 10.41 51.50 -55.46
CA ILE A 323 10.55 52.00 -54.07
C ILE A 323 9.60 51.26 -53.13
N PHE A 324 8.31 51.16 -53.49
CA PHE A 324 7.29 50.54 -52.64
C PHE A 324 7.57 49.05 -52.37
N ASN A 325 8.30 48.35 -53.25
CA ASN A 325 8.65 46.95 -53.05
C ASN A 325 9.87 46.72 -52.12
N LEU A 326 10.62 47.78 -51.77
CA LEU A 326 11.77 47.70 -50.86
C LEU A 326 11.35 47.48 -49.40
N THR A 327 12.05 46.59 -48.70
CA THR A 327 11.84 46.33 -47.27
C THR A 327 12.10 47.57 -46.41
N GLU A 328 13.06 48.38 -46.84
CA GLU A 328 13.53 49.59 -46.16
C GLU A 328 12.46 50.70 -46.24
N TYR A 329 11.74 50.80 -47.36
CA TYR A 329 10.57 51.68 -47.50
C TYR A 329 9.40 51.22 -46.62
N GLN A 330 9.16 49.91 -46.56
CA GLN A 330 8.09 49.35 -45.72
C GLN A 330 8.33 49.62 -44.21
N VAL A 331 9.59 49.69 -43.75
CA VAL A 331 9.91 50.13 -42.37
C VAL A 331 9.47 51.59 -42.13
N TYR A 332 9.88 52.53 -42.99
CA TYR A 332 9.47 53.94 -42.86
C TYR A 332 7.94 54.10 -42.90
N LYS A 333 7.29 53.36 -43.80
CA LYS A 333 5.83 53.33 -43.88
C LYS A 333 5.18 52.83 -42.58
N LEU A 334 5.62 51.69 -42.05
CA LEU A 334 5.04 51.11 -40.83
C LEU A 334 5.28 51.99 -39.61
N HIS A 335 6.47 52.58 -39.47
CA HIS A 335 6.76 53.52 -38.38
C HIS A 335 5.88 54.78 -38.46
N HIS A 336 5.65 55.31 -39.67
CA HIS A 336 4.70 56.43 -39.89
C HIS A 336 3.24 56.04 -39.60
N GLU A 337 2.87 54.78 -39.89
CA GLU A 337 1.54 54.22 -39.58
C GLU A 337 1.39 53.76 -38.11
N GLY A 338 2.39 54.02 -37.26
CA GLY A 338 2.34 53.75 -35.81
C GLY A 338 2.64 52.31 -35.41
N VAL A 339 3.28 51.53 -36.29
CA VAL A 339 3.61 50.12 -36.08
C VAL A 339 5.12 49.96 -36.01
N VAL A 340 5.69 49.88 -34.81
CA VAL A 340 7.14 49.70 -34.60
C VAL A 340 7.50 48.31 -34.10
N SER A 341 6.56 47.60 -33.44
CA SER A 341 6.74 46.30 -32.81
C SER A 341 5.91 45.16 -33.42
N LEU A 342 6.30 43.92 -33.12
CA LEU A 342 5.56 42.71 -33.47
C LEU A 342 4.19 42.63 -32.77
N GLU A 343 4.05 43.24 -31.59
CA GLU A 343 2.77 43.43 -30.90
C GLU A 343 1.84 44.40 -31.61
N GLU A 344 2.29 45.60 -31.97
CA GLU A 344 1.45 46.53 -32.76
C GLU A 344 1.11 45.94 -34.13
N TRP A 345 2.05 45.20 -34.75
CA TRP A 345 1.78 44.47 -35.97
C TRP A 345 0.71 43.37 -35.78
N ARG A 346 0.59 42.72 -34.62
CA ARG A 346 -0.48 41.74 -34.36
C ARG A 346 -1.85 42.38 -34.61
N ASP A 347 -2.07 43.58 -34.07
CA ASP A 347 -3.38 44.23 -34.02
C ASP A 347 -3.61 45.22 -35.17
N TYR A 348 -2.58 45.55 -35.96
CA TYR A 348 -2.68 46.43 -37.13
C TYR A 348 -3.68 45.95 -38.19
N GLU A 349 -4.62 46.80 -38.62
CA GLU A 349 -5.67 46.38 -39.57
C GLU A 349 -5.22 46.44 -41.05
N ARG A 350 -4.55 47.52 -41.47
CA ARG A 350 -4.25 47.85 -42.88
C ARG A 350 -3.07 47.06 -43.48
N LYS A 351 -2.92 45.80 -43.06
CA LYS A 351 -1.88 44.85 -43.51
C LYS A 351 -1.96 44.53 -45.00
N ASP A 352 -3.07 44.82 -45.67
CA ASP A 352 -3.25 44.73 -47.12
C ASP A 352 -2.42 45.75 -47.90
N THR A 353 -2.15 46.92 -47.31
CA THR A 353 -1.37 48.00 -47.92
C THR A 353 0.16 47.79 -47.84
N VAL A 354 0.60 46.67 -47.28
CA VAL A 354 2.00 46.28 -47.06
C VAL A 354 2.37 45.19 -48.07
N THR A 355 3.61 45.22 -48.61
CA THR A 355 4.00 44.27 -49.67
C THR A 355 3.86 42.82 -49.21
N PRO A 356 3.44 41.88 -50.08
CA PRO A 356 3.28 40.47 -49.72
C PRO A 356 4.54 39.84 -49.11
N PHE A 357 5.72 40.30 -49.52
CA PHE A 357 7.01 39.85 -48.99
C PHE A 357 7.26 40.34 -47.56
N ALA A 358 7.14 41.65 -47.29
CA ALA A 358 7.30 42.23 -45.96
C ALA A 358 6.24 41.67 -44.97
N LYS A 359 4.98 41.67 -45.38
CA LYS A 359 3.85 41.05 -44.67
C LYS A 359 4.12 39.58 -44.37
N GLY A 360 4.71 38.84 -45.32
CA GLY A 360 5.09 37.44 -45.19
C GLY A 360 6.18 37.21 -44.13
N LYS A 361 7.24 38.04 -44.12
CA LYS A 361 8.29 37.99 -43.07
C LYS A 361 7.70 38.19 -41.68
N ILE A 362 7.00 39.31 -41.44
CA ILE A 362 6.53 39.65 -40.09
C ILE A 362 5.47 38.65 -39.61
N ASN A 363 4.54 38.22 -40.46
CA ASN A 363 3.56 37.19 -40.09
C ASN A 363 4.21 35.83 -39.77
N ARG A 364 5.31 35.45 -40.45
CA ARG A 364 6.05 34.22 -40.13
C ARG A 364 6.66 34.29 -38.73
N VAL A 365 7.27 35.42 -38.37
CA VAL A 365 7.83 35.64 -37.03
C VAL A 365 6.72 35.70 -35.97
N LEU A 366 5.64 36.44 -36.19
CA LEU A 366 4.48 36.50 -35.29
C LEU A 366 3.91 35.09 -35.02
N THR A 367 3.80 34.26 -36.07
CA THR A 367 3.32 32.88 -35.93
C THR A 367 4.27 32.01 -35.12
N GLN A 368 5.59 32.17 -35.31
CA GLN A 368 6.61 31.44 -34.54
C GLN A 368 6.57 31.82 -33.05
N VAL A 369 6.60 33.12 -32.74
CA VAL A 369 6.54 33.64 -31.36
C VAL A 369 5.26 33.16 -30.66
N GLN A 370 4.10 33.27 -31.31
CA GLN A 370 2.84 32.77 -30.73
C GLN A 370 2.78 31.25 -30.55
N ILE A 371 3.56 30.46 -31.31
CA ILE A 371 3.67 29.01 -31.10
C ILE A 371 4.60 28.72 -29.92
N GLU A 372 5.69 29.46 -29.77
CA GLU A 372 6.67 29.31 -28.69
C GLU A 372 6.11 29.77 -27.34
N GLU A 373 5.40 30.91 -27.28
CA GLU A 373 4.65 31.33 -26.07
C GLU A 373 3.61 30.28 -25.66
N LYS A 374 2.79 29.80 -26.60
CA LYS A 374 1.81 28.73 -26.35
C LYS A 374 2.46 27.37 -26.08
N LYS A 375 3.78 27.22 -26.28
CA LYS A 375 4.54 26.02 -25.88
C LYS A 375 5.08 26.20 -24.47
N ALA A 376 5.71 27.35 -24.17
CA ALA A 376 6.23 27.69 -22.85
C ALA A 376 5.13 27.64 -21.77
N ILE A 377 3.97 28.26 -22.02
CA ILE A 377 2.81 28.22 -21.12
C ILE A 377 2.39 26.76 -20.83
N ARG A 378 2.23 25.93 -21.86
CA ARG A 378 1.87 24.51 -21.67
C ARG A 378 2.95 23.70 -20.98
N GLU A 379 4.22 24.01 -21.19
CA GLU A 379 5.33 23.35 -20.48
C GLU A 379 5.44 23.79 -19.01
N GLU A 380 4.92 24.97 -18.65
CA GLU A 380 4.82 25.45 -17.27
C GLU A 380 3.55 24.91 -16.57
N GLU A 381 2.41 24.87 -17.27
CA GLU A 381 1.19 24.16 -16.86
C GLU A 381 1.46 22.66 -16.64
N GLU A 382 2.21 22.00 -17.53
CA GLU A 382 2.58 20.59 -17.35
C GLU A 382 3.64 20.39 -16.25
N ARG A 383 4.59 21.31 -16.05
CA ARG A 383 5.55 21.23 -14.94
C ARG A 383 4.84 21.37 -13.60
N THR A 384 4.00 22.39 -13.45
CA THR A 384 3.21 22.61 -12.23
C THR A 384 2.23 21.45 -11.96
N ARG A 385 1.53 20.95 -12.99
CA ARG A 385 0.68 19.74 -12.83
C ARG A 385 1.50 18.53 -12.36
N ARG A 386 2.66 18.25 -12.97
CA ARG A 386 3.54 17.14 -12.56
C ARG A 386 4.07 17.32 -11.14
N GLU A 387 4.39 18.55 -10.73
CA GLU A 387 4.77 18.82 -9.33
C GLU A 387 3.61 18.61 -8.36
N GLU A 388 2.39 19.01 -8.69
CA GLU A 388 1.21 18.74 -7.85
C GLU A 388 0.86 17.24 -7.81
N GLU A 389 0.93 16.54 -8.95
CA GLU A 389 0.77 15.09 -9.06
C GLU A 389 1.85 14.35 -8.24
N GLU A 390 3.11 14.80 -8.26
CA GLU A 390 4.18 14.19 -7.48
C GLU A 390 4.06 14.51 -5.98
N ARG A 391 3.62 15.71 -5.59
CA ARG A 391 3.30 16.05 -4.18
C ARG A 391 2.12 15.22 -3.65
N LEU A 392 1.08 15.04 -4.46
CA LEU A 392 -0.06 14.17 -4.13
C LEU A 392 0.38 12.70 -4.00
N ARG A 393 1.26 12.25 -4.91
CA ARG A 393 1.84 10.90 -4.84
C ARG A 393 2.70 10.71 -3.58
N ARG A 394 3.60 11.65 -3.27
CA ARG A 394 4.44 11.60 -2.05
C ARG A 394 3.61 11.62 -0.76
N THR A 395 2.47 12.32 -0.74
CA THR A 395 1.54 12.32 0.42
C THR A 395 0.67 11.06 0.51
N GLN A 396 0.43 10.34 -0.59
CA GLN A 396 -0.19 9.00 -0.59
C GLN A 396 0.81 7.87 -0.28
N GLU A 397 2.08 8.01 -0.69
CA GLU A 397 3.16 7.04 -0.40
C GLU A 397 3.78 7.23 1.00
N MET A 398 3.39 8.27 1.75
CA MET A 398 3.90 8.55 3.10
C MET A 398 3.36 7.53 4.12
N LYS A 399 4.22 6.58 4.51
CA LYS A 399 3.92 5.58 5.54
C LYS A 399 4.01 6.21 6.93
N PHE A 400 2.91 6.15 7.68
CA PHE A 400 2.90 6.56 9.08
C PHE A 400 3.58 5.50 9.97
N THR A 401 4.16 5.95 11.07
CA THR A 401 4.70 5.10 12.13
C THR A 401 4.13 5.54 13.47
N ILE A 402 4.22 4.67 14.48
CA ILE A 402 3.81 4.97 15.86
C ILE A 402 4.55 6.21 16.43
N SER A 403 5.76 6.50 15.91
CA SER A 403 6.59 7.64 16.28
C SER A 403 6.38 8.92 15.44
N THR A 404 5.62 8.89 14.34
CA THR A 404 5.35 10.08 13.51
C THR A 404 4.67 11.18 14.36
N THR A 405 5.18 12.41 14.28
CA THR A 405 4.71 13.50 15.16
C THR A 405 3.30 13.96 14.80
N ILE A 406 2.60 14.61 15.74
CA ILE A 406 1.30 15.23 15.44
C ILE A 406 1.42 16.25 14.29
N GLU A 407 2.52 17.01 14.24
CA GLU A 407 2.75 17.98 13.16
C GLU A 407 2.98 17.26 11.81
N ASP A 408 3.80 16.21 11.76
CA ASP A 408 4.00 15.40 10.56
C ASP A 408 2.70 14.76 10.05
N VAL A 409 1.76 14.39 10.93
CA VAL A 409 0.47 13.80 10.51
C VAL A 409 -0.51 14.84 9.99
N LEU A 410 -0.64 15.98 10.68
CA LEU A 410 -1.60 17.01 10.30
C LEU A 410 -1.16 17.76 9.05
N PHE A 411 0.12 18.08 8.94
CA PHE A 411 0.67 18.77 7.78
C PHE A 411 1.20 17.83 6.70
N ARG A 412 1.49 16.54 6.96
CA ARG A 412 2.04 15.56 5.98
C ARG A 412 3.29 16.03 5.22
N GLY A 413 4.10 16.89 5.86
CA GLY A 413 5.21 17.56 5.19
C GLY A 413 4.79 18.54 4.07
N GLU A 414 3.51 18.92 3.98
CA GLU A 414 3.00 19.94 3.07
C GLU A 414 3.67 21.30 3.36
N PHE A 415 3.86 22.07 2.29
CA PHE A 415 4.40 23.42 2.31
C PHE A 415 3.40 24.41 2.93
N ARG A 416 3.86 25.25 3.87
CA ARG A 416 2.99 26.14 4.67
C ARG A 416 2.44 27.31 3.84
N TYR A 417 1.18 27.21 3.44
CA TYR A 417 0.46 28.21 2.63
C TYR A 417 0.38 29.58 3.31
N LYS A 418 0.35 29.66 4.65
CA LYS A 418 0.39 30.93 5.38
C LYS A 418 1.65 31.76 5.10
N GLU A 419 2.74 31.11 4.69
CA GLU A 419 4.08 31.70 4.49
C GLU A 419 4.34 32.12 3.04
N VAL A 420 3.39 31.87 2.14
CA VAL A 420 3.39 32.40 0.76
C VAL A 420 3.28 33.92 0.79
N ARG A 421 4.00 34.59 -0.11
CA ARG A 421 3.89 36.05 -0.31
C ARG A 421 2.65 36.40 -1.12
N LEU A 422 1.91 37.41 -0.69
CA LEU A 422 0.68 37.88 -1.33
C LEU A 422 0.91 38.19 -2.82
N ASN A 423 1.92 39.00 -3.16
CA ASN A 423 2.23 39.32 -4.56
C ASN A 423 2.71 38.13 -5.41
N GLU A 424 3.10 37.01 -4.79
CA GLU A 424 3.49 35.78 -5.50
C GLU A 424 2.24 34.96 -5.83
N PHE A 425 1.36 34.78 -4.84
CA PHE A 425 0.03 34.19 -5.01
C PHE A 425 -0.81 34.95 -6.05
N LEU A 426 -0.91 36.28 -5.93
CA LEU A 426 -1.69 37.11 -6.86
C LEU A 426 -1.16 37.01 -8.30
N LYS A 427 0.16 36.92 -8.50
CA LYS A 427 0.76 36.72 -9.84
C LYS A 427 0.45 35.34 -10.41
N ARG A 428 0.61 34.28 -9.61
CA ARG A 428 0.52 32.89 -10.08
C ARG A 428 -0.91 32.40 -10.28
N GLU A 429 -1.85 32.81 -9.41
CA GLU A 429 -3.21 32.26 -9.37
C GLU A 429 -4.30 33.24 -9.88
N LEU A 430 -3.96 34.52 -10.04
CA LEU A 430 -4.94 35.62 -10.25
C LEU A 430 -4.48 36.66 -11.30
N ASP A 431 -3.62 36.26 -12.24
CA ASP A 431 -3.10 37.08 -13.35
C ASP A 431 -2.44 38.40 -12.93
N GLY A 432 -1.95 38.48 -11.69
CA GLY A 432 -1.37 39.70 -11.12
C GLY A 432 -2.39 40.76 -10.65
N ARG A 433 -3.69 40.47 -10.67
CA ARG A 433 -4.72 41.39 -10.13
C ARG A 433 -4.45 41.69 -8.65
N GLY A 434 -4.49 42.97 -8.27
CA GLY A 434 -4.23 43.43 -6.90
C GLY A 434 -2.75 43.51 -6.49
N VAL A 435 -1.79 43.21 -7.38
CA VAL A 435 -0.35 43.32 -7.09
C VAL A 435 0.05 44.79 -6.98
N VAL A 436 0.61 45.17 -5.84
CA VAL A 436 1.20 46.50 -5.57
C VAL A 436 2.48 46.35 -4.74
N ASP A 437 3.46 47.24 -4.90
CA ASP A 437 4.77 47.09 -4.22
C ASP A 437 4.67 47.07 -2.68
N THR A 438 3.67 47.76 -2.10
CA THR A 438 3.41 47.72 -0.65
C THR A 438 3.07 46.33 -0.12
N ASN A 439 2.58 45.43 -1.00
CA ASN A 439 2.15 44.07 -0.65
C ASN A 439 3.26 43.02 -0.88
N ARG A 440 4.45 43.43 -1.35
CA ARG A 440 5.56 42.53 -1.75
C ARG A 440 6.06 41.59 -0.65
N ASN A 441 5.98 42.03 0.60
CA ASN A 441 6.44 41.28 1.78
C ASN A 441 5.27 40.82 2.68
N VAL A 442 4.01 41.01 2.27
CA VAL A 442 2.84 40.56 3.03
C VAL A 442 2.70 39.05 2.86
N LEU A 443 2.58 38.32 3.96
CA LEU A 443 2.32 36.88 3.94
C LEU A 443 0.81 36.61 3.91
N LEU A 444 0.39 35.51 3.28
CA LEU A 444 -1.02 35.13 3.20
C LEU A 444 -1.66 34.96 4.59
N GLY A 445 -0.89 34.49 5.58
CA GLY A 445 -1.30 34.41 6.99
C GLY A 445 -1.71 35.75 7.62
N GLU A 446 -1.16 36.88 7.16
CA GLU A 446 -1.59 38.21 7.59
C GLU A 446 -2.69 38.78 6.69
N PHE A 447 -2.63 38.52 5.38
CA PHE A 447 -3.62 38.99 4.41
C PHE A 447 -5.04 38.50 4.73
N PHE A 448 -5.24 37.20 5.01
CA PHE A 448 -6.56 36.63 5.29
C PHE A 448 -7.17 37.01 6.66
N LYS A 449 -6.43 37.78 7.49
CA LYS A 449 -6.98 38.41 8.70
C LYS A 449 -7.78 39.68 8.37
N ASP A 450 -7.28 40.49 7.44
CA ASP A 450 -7.91 41.73 6.98
C ASP A 450 -7.51 42.04 5.52
N PRO A 451 -8.20 41.46 4.52
CA PRO A 451 -7.86 41.66 3.11
C PRO A 451 -7.98 43.12 2.64
N ALA A 452 -8.93 43.88 3.20
CA ALA A 452 -9.24 45.25 2.81
C ALA A 452 -8.13 46.25 3.18
N ARG A 453 -7.34 45.93 4.21
CA ARG A 453 -6.13 46.69 4.57
C ARG A 453 -5.06 46.68 3.47
N TYR A 454 -4.97 45.58 2.71
CA TYR A 454 -3.93 45.34 1.72
C TYR A 454 -4.39 45.56 0.28
N ILE A 455 -5.66 45.26 -0.03
CA ILE A 455 -6.29 45.56 -1.32
C ILE A 455 -7.42 46.57 -1.05
N ARG A 456 -7.10 47.86 -1.23
CA ARG A 456 -8.00 48.98 -0.91
C ARG A 456 -9.08 49.25 -1.97
N ASP A 457 -8.87 48.76 -3.19
CA ASP A 457 -9.87 48.81 -4.24
C ASP A 457 -10.93 47.74 -3.96
N ALA A 458 -12.15 48.18 -3.65
CA ALA A 458 -13.25 47.29 -3.29
C ALA A 458 -13.79 46.47 -4.47
N GLY A 459 -13.61 46.93 -5.72
CA GLY A 459 -13.98 46.19 -6.91
C GLY A 459 -13.00 45.04 -7.15
N VAL A 460 -11.71 45.35 -7.21
CA VAL A 460 -10.62 44.37 -7.38
C VAL A 460 -10.60 43.37 -6.22
N LEU A 461 -10.81 43.81 -4.98
CA LEU A 461 -10.93 42.88 -3.85
C LEU A 461 -12.14 41.96 -3.99
N ASN A 462 -13.31 42.47 -4.38
CA ASN A 462 -14.50 41.64 -4.57
C ASN A 462 -14.31 40.61 -5.71
N GLU A 463 -13.73 41.01 -6.85
CA GLU A 463 -13.37 40.08 -7.93
C GLU A 463 -12.44 38.97 -7.42
N ILE A 464 -11.36 39.34 -6.74
CA ILE A 464 -10.40 38.39 -6.13
C ILE A 464 -11.12 37.44 -5.15
N GLN A 465 -11.98 37.96 -4.26
CA GLN A 465 -12.71 37.16 -3.28
C GLN A 465 -13.79 36.24 -3.88
N THR A 466 -14.31 36.54 -5.07
CA THR A 466 -15.21 35.64 -5.81
C THR A 466 -14.49 34.49 -6.52
N SER A 467 -13.15 34.51 -6.57
CA SER A 467 -12.34 33.48 -7.23
C SER A 467 -12.18 32.21 -6.38
N ASP A 468 -12.23 31.05 -7.05
CA ASP A 468 -11.97 29.76 -6.41
C ASP A 468 -10.50 29.58 -5.99
N ALA A 469 -9.55 30.33 -6.56
CA ALA A 469 -8.17 30.35 -6.08
C ALA A 469 -8.04 31.05 -4.72
N TYR A 470 -8.72 32.19 -4.52
CA TYR A 470 -8.75 32.87 -3.23
C TYR A 470 -9.43 32.01 -2.16
N LEU A 471 -10.60 31.41 -2.46
CA LEU A 471 -11.34 30.59 -1.49
C LEU A 471 -10.55 29.35 -1.04
N ARG A 472 -9.95 28.59 -1.97
CA ARG A 472 -9.08 27.45 -1.65
C ARG A 472 -7.93 27.84 -0.72
N MET A 473 -7.32 29.00 -0.98
CA MET A 473 -6.15 29.49 -0.27
C MET A 473 -6.52 30.07 1.11
N GLU A 474 -7.65 30.78 1.23
CA GLU A 474 -8.19 31.23 2.53
C GLU A 474 -8.49 30.04 3.44
N ILE A 475 -9.13 29.00 2.90
CA ILE A 475 -9.45 27.78 3.66
C ILE A 475 -8.16 27.06 4.07
N ALA A 476 -7.18 26.90 3.19
CA ALA A 476 -5.89 26.30 3.53
C ALA A 476 -5.19 27.04 4.68
N VAL A 477 -5.08 28.37 4.60
CA VAL A 477 -4.44 29.19 5.65
C VAL A 477 -5.22 29.15 6.97
N ARG A 478 -6.57 29.09 6.93
CA ARG A 478 -7.39 28.90 8.14
C ARG A 478 -7.25 27.49 8.74
N HIS A 479 -7.11 26.45 7.92
CA HIS A 479 -6.80 25.09 8.39
C HIS A 479 -5.44 25.02 9.10
N GLU A 480 -4.40 25.65 8.56
CA GLU A 480 -3.06 25.69 9.18
C GLU A 480 -3.09 26.35 10.57
N ALA A 481 -3.84 27.45 10.73
CA ALA A 481 -4.01 28.12 12.01
C ALA A 481 -4.70 27.25 13.07
N ILE A 482 -5.73 26.48 12.67
CA ILE A 482 -6.44 25.53 13.55
C ILE A 482 -5.50 24.40 13.98
N PHE A 483 -4.74 23.82 13.05
CA PHE A 483 -3.72 22.81 13.37
C PHE A 483 -2.64 23.37 14.30
N GLU A 484 -2.14 24.59 14.09
CA GLU A 484 -1.18 25.23 15.00
C GLU A 484 -1.73 25.52 16.39
N GLU A 485 -3.05 25.71 16.53
CA GLU A 485 -3.70 25.81 17.83
C GLU A 485 -3.77 24.46 18.54
N ASP A 486 -4.27 23.44 17.85
CA ASP A 486 -4.47 22.12 18.44
C ASP A 486 -3.17 21.34 18.68
N VAL A 487 -2.16 21.47 17.81
CA VAL A 487 -0.79 20.94 18.05
C VAL A 487 -0.26 21.47 19.38
N ARG A 488 -0.43 22.76 19.67
CA ARG A 488 0.02 23.36 20.93
C ARG A 488 -0.75 22.78 22.13
N LYS A 489 -2.08 22.70 22.04
CA LYS A 489 -2.91 22.05 23.08
C LYS A 489 -2.51 20.60 23.36
N LEU A 490 -2.18 19.85 22.30
CA LEU A 490 -1.74 18.46 22.41
C LEU A 490 -0.35 18.35 23.04
N LEU A 491 0.61 19.19 22.62
CA LEU A 491 1.94 19.25 23.23
C LEU A 491 1.89 19.67 24.72
N ASP A 492 1.04 20.63 25.09
CA ASP A 492 0.77 21.02 26.49
C ASP A 492 0.18 19.86 27.32
N LYS A 493 -0.40 18.84 26.66
CA LYS A 493 -0.88 17.58 27.26
C LYS A 493 0.07 16.40 27.02
N SER A 494 1.31 16.65 26.60
CA SER A 494 2.34 15.64 26.28
C SER A 494 1.97 14.67 25.14
N VAL A 495 1.03 15.04 24.27
CA VAL A 495 0.64 14.30 23.07
C VAL A 495 1.44 14.84 21.88
N ASN A 496 2.59 14.22 21.60
CA ASN A 496 3.55 14.68 20.58
C ASN A 496 3.61 13.81 19.30
N ASN A 497 3.05 12.60 19.31
CA ASN A 497 3.04 11.66 18.18
C ASN A 497 1.77 10.78 18.16
N LEU A 498 1.63 9.93 17.13
CA LEU A 498 0.48 9.00 17.02
C LEU A 498 0.34 8.06 18.22
N LEU A 499 1.42 7.67 18.88
CA LEU A 499 1.34 6.91 20.14
C LEU A 499 0.68 7.73 21.25
N GLY A 500 1.06 8.99 21.40
CA GLY A 500 0.41 9.94 22.31
C GLY A 500 -1.07 10.13 21.97
N TRP A 501 -1.40 10.30 20.69
CA TRP A 501 -2.80 10.47 20.26
C TRP A 501 -3.65 9.22 20.51
N SER A 502 -3.15 8.02 20.19
CA SER A 502 -3.88 6.78 20.46
C SER A 502 -4.19 6.59 21.96
N LYS A 503 -3.27 7.03 22.84
CA LYS A 503 -3.39 6.95 24.31
C LYS A 503 -4.05 8.15 24.99
N ALA A 504 -4.35 9.23 24.26
CA ALA A 504 -4.91 10.45 24.84
C ALA A 504 -6.31 10.23 25.43
N ALA A 505 -6.55 10.75 26.64
CA ALA A 505 -7.83 10.67 27.33
C ALA A 505 -8.94 11.40 26.54
N ALA A 506 -10.21 11.01 26.75
CA ALA A 506 -11.36 11.58 26.05
C ALA A 506 -11.40 13.12 26.14
N GLU A 507 -11.19 13.67 27.33
CA GLU A 507 -11.11 15.13 27.59
C GLU A 507 -10.05 15.84 26.72
N VAL A 508 -8.90 15.19 26.47
CA VAL A 508 -7.83 15.72 25.60
C VAL A 508 -8.23 15.65 24.12
N LYS A 509 -8.99 14.61 23.73
CA LYS A 509 -9.55 14.44 22.37
C LYS A 509 -10.80 15.29 22.10
N GLU A 510 -11.40 15.87 23.14
CA GLU A 510 -12.51 16.83 23.05
C GLU A 510 -12.02 18.29 23.10
N GLY A 511 -10.82 18.55 23.63
CA GLY A 511 -10.19 19.87 23.63
C GLY A 511 -9.61 20.33 22.28
N VAL A 512 -9.60 19.46 21.26
CA VAL A 512 -9.13 19.74 19.89
C VAL A 512 -10.30 19.79 18.90
N HIS A 513 -10.12 20.52 17.80
CA HIS A 513 -11.14 20.64 16.77
C HIS A 513 -11.43 19.29 16.11
N ASN A 514 -12.70 19.06 15.75
CA ASN A 514 -13.14 17.78 15.19
C ASN A 514 -12.46 17.44 13.84
N PHE A 515 -11.96 18.45 13.12
CA PHE A 515 -11.13 18.25 11.93
C PHE A 515 -9.76 17.63 12.27
N THR A 516 -9.02 18.22 13.21
CA THR A 516 -7.76 17.69 13.76
C THR A 516 -7.93 16.25 14.26
N LYS A 517 -9.00 15.99 15.02
CA LYS A 517 -9.38 14.67 15.49
C LYS A 517 -9.54 13.66 14.35
N ASN A 518 -10.35 14.00 13.34
CA ASN A 518 -10.57 13.15 12.16
C ASN A 518 -9.27 12.87 11.39
N SER A 519 -8.37 13.85 11.24
CA SER A 519 -7.08 13.66 10.55
C SER A 519 -6.16 12.69 11.30
N LEU A 520 -6.07 12.79 12.63
CA LEU A 520 -5.24 11.90 13.45
C LEU A 520 -5.84 10.49 13.57
N ASP A 521 -7.16 10.37 13.70
CA ASP A 521 -7.85 9.08 13.70
C ASP A 521 -7.78 8.40 12.32
N ALA A 522 -7.86 9.15 11.21
CA ALA A 522 -7.66 8.61 9.86
C ALA A 522 -6.22 8.11 9.61
N ALA A 523 -5.20 8.81 10.11
CA ALA A 523 -3.82 8.32 10.04
C ALA A 523 -3.57 7.08 10.92
N LEU A 524 -4.30 6.95 12.04
CA LEU A 524 -4.29 5.75 12.86
C LEU A 524 -4.98 4.56 12.16
N GLU A 525 -6.05 4.79 11.38
CA GLU A 525 -6.64 3.76 10.51
C GLU A 525 -5.80 3.44 9.28
N GLU A 526 -5.07 4.40 8.71
CA GLU A 526 -4.09 4.16 7.65
C GLU A 526 -2.99 3.21 8.14
N LEU A 527 -2.43 3.45 9.32
CA LEU A 527 -1.47 2.56 9.99
C LEU A 527 -2.05 1.15 10.23
N ARG A 528 -3.34 1.06 10.62
CA ARG A 528 -4.05 -0.23 10.78
C ARG A 528 -4.28 -0.94 9.44
N ARG A 529 -4.56 -0.22 8.35
CA ARG A 529 -4.78 -0.83 7.03
C ARG A 529 -3.47 -1.32 6.42
N GLN A 530 -2.39 -0.55 6.56
CA GLN A 530 -1.02 -0.99 6.21
C GLN A 530 -0.57 -2.23 7.00
N THR A 531 -1.10 -2.43 8.21
CA THR A 531 -0.93 -3.66 9.00
C THR A 531 -1.81 -4.82 8.51
N THR A 532 -2.98 -4.54 7.93
CA THR A 532 -4.01 -5.55 7.61
C THR A 532 -3.87 -6.15 6.21
N GLU A 533 -3.48 -5.36 5.20
CA GLU A 533 -3.43 -5.80 3.79
C GLU A 533 -2.40 -6.94 3.52
N ALA A 534 -1.45 -7.16 4.42
CA ALA A 534 -0.44 -8.22 4.34
C ALA A 534 -0.83 -9.55 5.04
N ALA A 535 -2.03 -9.61 5.65
CA ALA A 535 -2.41 -10.66 6.59
C ALA A 535 -3.63 -11.49 6.10
N ILE A 536 -3.50 -12.82 6.07
CA ILE A 536 -4.57 -13.72 5.63
C ILE A 536 -5.25 -14.40 6.82
N ILE A 537 -6.57 -14.27 6.94
CA ILE A 537 -7.37 -15.04 7.92
C ILE A 537 -7.48 -16.49 7.44
N LEU A 538 -7.20 -17.45 8.34
CA LEU A 538 -7.27 -18.89 8.09
C LEU A 538 -8.46 -19.50 8.84
N GLU A 539 -9.64 -19.41 8.23
CA GLU A 539 -10.92 -19.91 8.76
C GLU A 539 -10.84 -21.38 9.20
N GLY A 540 -11.40 -21.71 10.37
CA GLY A 540 -11.43 -23.08 10.89
C GLY A 540 -10.09 -23.65 11.34
N LEU A 541 -8.99 -22.90 11.29
CA LEU A 541 -7.67 -23.36 11.76
C LEU A 541 -7.53 -23.25 13.28
N TYR A 542 -8.19 -22.26 13.91
CA TYR A 542 -8.17 -22.10 15.37
C TYR A 542 -8.80 -23.33 16.02
N GLU A 543 -10.00 -23.65 15.55
CA GLU A 543 -10.86 -24.73 16.03
C GLU A 543 -10.25 -26.10 15.73
N SER A 544 -9.57 -26.27 14.59
CA SER A 544 -8.85 -27.51 14.26
C SER A 544 -7.67 -27.78 15.19
N VAL A 545 -6.90 -26.74 15.55
CA VAL A 545 -5.76 -26.86 16.47
C VAL A 545 -6.26 -27.01 17.91
N TYR A 546 -7.25 -26.21 18.33
CA TYR A 546 -7.82 -26.25 19.67
C TYR A 546 -8.49 -27.60 19.97
N ASN A 547 -9.31 -28.12 19.05
CA ASN A 547 -10.02 -29.38 19.21
C ASN A 547 -9.24 -30.60 18.66
N ALA A 548 -7.90 -30.53 18.58
CA ALA A 548 -7.08 -31.63 18.09
C ALA A 548 -7.29 -32.91 18.94
N LYS A 549 -7.45 -34.05 18.26
CA LYS A 549 -7.91 -35.32 18.84
C LYS A 549 -6.77 -36.04 19.54
N TRP A 550 -6.96 -36.34 20.83
CA TRP A 550 -6.00 -37.06 21.65
C TRP A 550 -6.02 -38.57 21.38
N HIS A 551 -4.81 -39.14 21.35
CA HIS A 551 -4.54 -40.57 21.42
C HIS A 551 -3.28 -40.79 22.27
N HIS A 552 -3.06 -42.01 22.76
CA HIS A 552 -1.83 -42.37 23.47
C HIS A 552 -1.37 -43.80 23.19
N VAL A 553 -0.07 -44.04 23.37
CA VAL A 553 0.58 -45.32 23.17
C VAL A 553 1.19 -45.77 24.50
N VAL A 554 0.84 -46.96 24.96
CA VAL A 554 1.42 -47.57 26.18
C VAL A 554 2.18 -48.85 25.84
N GLU A 555 3.21 -49.14 26.62
CA GLU A 555 3.98 -50.38 26.52
C GLU A 555 3.26 -51.53 27.22
N LEU A 556 3.16 -52.69 26.57
CA LEU A 556 2.55 -53.88 27.17
C LEU A 556 3.51 -54.55 28.16
N PRO A 557 3.02 -55.10 29.29
CA PRO A 557 3.86 -55.85 30.22
C PRO A 557 4.40 -57.14 29.56
N GLY A 558 5.54 -57.65 30.05
CA GLY A 558 6.42 -58.61 29.36
C GLY A 558 5.74 -59.71 28.53
N GLY A 559 4.93 -60.56 29.15
CA GLY A 559 4.25 -61.68 28.46
C GLY A 559 3.20 -61.25 27.43
N GLU A 560 2.69 -60.02 27.54
CA GLU A 560 1.71 -59.47 26.60
C GLU A 560 2.34 -58.79 25.38
N LYS A 561 3.67 -58.57 25.37
CA LYS A 561 4.36 -57.92 24.24
C LYS A 561 4.24 -58.69 22.91
N GLN A 562 3.86 -59.96 22.95
CA GLN A 562 3.56 -60.77 21.77
C GLN A 562 2.18 -60.46 21.14
N LYS A 563 1.30 -59.70 21.82
CA LYS A 563 -0.04 -59.35 21.31
C LYS A 563 0.00 -58.36 20.13
N THR A 564 1.10 -57.62 19.93
CA THR A 564 1.27 -56.62 18.84
C THR A 564 2.68 -56.68 18.26
N GLY A 565 2.89 -56.21 17.02
CA GLY A 565 4.21 -56.32 16.35
C GLY A 565 5.35 -55.55 17.03
N THR A 566 4.98 -54.56 17.84
CA THR A 566 5.91 -53.69 18.59
C THR A 566 5.92 -53.95 20.10
N GLY A 567 4.99 -54.74 20.64
CA GLY A 567 4.74 -54.81 22.09
C GLY A 567 4.19 -53.52 22.70
N MET A 568 3.67 -52.62 21.86
CA MET A 568 2.94 -51.40 22.25
C MET A 568 1.44 -51.59 21.95
N VAL A 569 0.58 -50.80 22.59
CA VAL A 569 -0.83 -50.68 22.21
C VAL A 569 -1.24 -49.22 22.12
N VAL A 570 -1.95 -48.88 21.04
CA VAL A 570 -2.55 -47.55 20.81
C VAL A 570 -3.91 -47.51 21.49
N LYS A 571 -4.25 -46.36 22.08
CA LYS A 571 -5.52 -46.07 22.73
C LYS A 571 -6.02 -44.70 22.29
N GLU A 572 -7.34 -44.56 22.16
CA GLU A 572 -8.00 -43.27 21.93
C GLU A 572 -8.08 -42.46 23.23
N GLY A 573 -8.17 -41.14 23.11
CA GLY A 573 -8.28 -40.21 24.24
C GLY A 573 -6.94 -39.83 24.88
N GLU A 574 -7.01 -38.89 25.82
CA GLU A 574 -5.91 -38.47 26.68
C GLU A 574 -5.54 -39.61 27.66
N PRO A 575 -4.24 -39.83 27.98
CA PRO A 575 -3.86 -40.86 28.94
C PRO A 575 -4.35 -40.51 30.36
N PRO A 576 -4.87 -41.47 31.16
CA PRO A 576 -5.37 -41.21 32.51
C PRO A 576 -4.33 -40.62 33.49
N HIS A 577 -3.05 -40.84 33.21
CA HIS A 577 -1.92 -40.23 33.92
C HIS A 577 -0.87 -39.79 32.89
N SER A 578 -0.34 -38.57 33.03
CA SER A 578 0.84 -38.11 32.28
C SER A 578 2.13 -38.54 32.98
N TRP A 579 3.29 -38.14 32.47
CA TRP A 579 4.59 -38.38 33.10
C TRP A 579 4.72 -37.64 34.44
N THR A 580 5.27 -38.34 35.42
CA THR A 580 5.70 -37.78 36.70
C THR A 580 7.06 -37.10 36.55
N TYR A 581 7.26 -35.96 37.22
CA TYR A 581 8.52 -35.22 37.22
C TYR A 581 8.91 -34.79 38.63
N LYS A 582 10.20 -34.90 38.95
CA LYS A 582 10.85 -34.35 40.14
C LYS A 582 11.56 -33.04 39.77
N ALA A 583 11.54 -32.06 40.67
CA ALA A 583 12.27 -30.81 40.49
C ALA A 583 13.77 -30.99 40.79
N VAL A 584 14.63 -30.44 39.94
CA VAL A 584 16.08 -30.45 40.12
C VAL A 584 16.60 -29.06 39.72
N GLY A 585 16.93 -28.23 40.71
CA GLY A 585 17.26 -26.82 40.47
C GLY A 585 16.14 -26.06 39.76
N ASP A 586 16.49 -25.34 38.70
CA ASP A 586 15.53 -24.61 37.84
C ASP A 586 14.83 -25.50 36.79
N THR A 587 15.13 -26.81 36.74
CA THR A 587 14.58 -27.75 35.75
C THR A 587 13.83 -28.92 36.39
N LEU A 588 13.38 -29.83 35.53
CA LEU A 588 12.65 -31.04 35.85
C LEU A 588 13.43 -32.25 35.34
N GLU A 589 13.34 -33.35 36.06
CA GLU A 589 13.70 -34.68 35.57
C GLU A 589 12.46 -35.57 35.63
N LYS A 590 12.37 -36.52 34.71
CA LYS A 590 11.35 -37.57 34.75
C LYS A 590 11.54 -38.39 36.03
N ASP A 591 10.44 -38.64 36.74
CA ASP A 591 10.43 -39.49 37.92
C ASP A 591 9.89 -40.87 37.56
N ASP A 592 10.81 -41.75 37.20
CA ASP A 592 10.60 -43.18 36.95
C ASP A 592 10.53 -44.03 38.24
N GLY A 593 10.68 -43.41 39.42
CA GLY A 593 10.68 -44.10 40.72
C GLY A 593 9.37 -44.00 41.51
N ALA A 594 8.47 -43.09 41.14
CA ALA A 594 7.17 -42.94 41.78
C ALA A 594 6.26 -44.17 41.53
N GLU A 595 5.70 -44.75 42.60
CA GLU A 595 4.72 -45.85 42.51
C GLU A 595 3.41 -45.37 41.87
N GLN A 596 3.30 -45.48 40.54
CA GLN A 596 2.06 -45.17 39.81
C GLN A 596 1.03 -46.29 40.03
N SER A 597 0.07 -46.04 40.92
CA SER A 597 -0.96 -47.00 41.30
C SER A 597 -1.97 -47.27 40.16
N GLY A 598 -1.71 -48.32 39.37
CA GLY A 598 -2.74 -49.06 38.62
C GLY A 598 -2.61 -49.09 37.10
N ALA A 599 -2.11 -48.03 36.46
CA ALA A 599 -2.01 -47.94 35.00
C ALA A 599 -0.64 -47.45 34.54
N ALA A 600 -0.03 -48.15 33.58
CA ALA A 600 1.28 -47.78 33.03
C ALA A 600 1.21 -46.42 32.30
N PRO A 601 2.22 -45.54 32.48
CA PRO A 601 2.24 -44.23 31.85
C PRO A 601 2.39 -44.34 30.31
N PRO A 602 2.01 -43.28 29.56
CA PRO A 602 2.25 -43.22 28.12
C PRO A 602 3.75 -43.35 27.80
N ARG A 603 4.05 -44.00 26.67
CA ARG A 603 5.33 -43.84 25.96
C ARG A 603 5.24 -42.72 24.93
N LEU A 604 4.06 -42.49 24.37
CA LEU A 604 3.79 -41.41 23.45
C LEU A 604 2.35 -40.91 23.65
N MET A 605 2.13 -39.61 23.51
CA MET A 605 0.82 -39.01 23.27
C MET A 605 0.78 -38.47 21.85
N VAL A 606 -0.39 -38.47 21.20
CA VAL A 606 -0.57 -37.94 19.86
C VAL A 606 -1.78 -37.02 19.79
N LEU A 607 -1.60 -35.86 19.16
CA LEU A 607 -2.64 -34.88 18.87
C LEU A 607 -2.86 -34.78 17.36
N THR A 608 -4.06 -35.11 16.88
CA THR A 608 -4.39 -35.04 15.44
C THR A 608 -5.27 -33.82 15.16
N SER A 609 -4.77 -32.86 14.38
CA SER A 609 -5.52 -31.66 13.93
C SER A 609 -5.99 -31.85 12.48
N ASP A 610 -7.29 -31.75 12.21
CA ASP A 610 -7.86 -32.09 10.89
C ASP A 610 -7.35 -31.19 9.74
N LYS A 611 -7.05 -29.91 10.00
CA LYS A 611 -6.38 -28.97 9.08
C LYS A 611 -4.85 -28.90 9.26
N GLY A 612 -4.26 -29.80 10.04
CA GLY A 612 -2.83 -29.81 10.36
C GLY A 612 -2.39 -28.71 11.33
N TRP A 613 -1.12 -28.35 11.30
CA TRP A 613 -0.48 -27.44 12.26
C TRP A 613 0.25 -26.30 11.52
N PRO A 614 0.49 -25.12 12.13
CA PRO A 614 1.26 -24.05 11.51
C PRO A 614 2.64 -24.48 10.94
N TYR A 615 3.29 -25.44 11.59
CA TYR A 615 4.52 -26.07 11.07
C TYR A 615 4.27 -26.85 9.77
N THR A 616 3.22 -27.68 9.69
CA THR A 616 2.94 -28.49 8.49
C THR A 616 2.45 -27.63 7.32
N LEU A 617 1.73 -26.54 7.61
CA LEU A 617 1.28 -25.53 6.64
C LEU A 617 2.40 -24.62 6.10
N ASN A 618 3.61 -24.70 6.67
CA ASN A 618 4.81 -24.00 6.20
C ASN A 618 5.89 -24.96 5.64
N ALA A 619 5.73 -26.29 5.80
CA ALA A 619 6.69 -27.28 5.33
C ALA A 619 6.38 -27.74 3.89
N PRO A 620 7.38 -27.84 2.98
CA PRO A 620 7.15 -28.34 1.63
C PRO A 620 6.87 -29.85 1.64
N HIS A 621 5.57 -30.17 1.53
CA HIS A 621 4.96 -31.50 1.37
C HIS A 621 5.07 -32.49 2.56
N GLY A 622 3.99 -33.24 2.78
CA GLY A 622 4.03 -34.57 3.42
C GLY A 622 4.20 -34.64 4.94
N CYS A 623 4.24 -33.52 5.67
CA CYS A 623 4.16 -33.55 7.13
C CYS A 623 2.70 -33.78 7.55
N GLY A 624 2.38 -34.97 8.06
CA GLY A 624 1.01 -35.37 8.42
C GLY A 624 0.41 -34.61 9.61
N ASN A 625 -0.89 -34.80 9.82
CA ASN A 625 -1.69 -34.10 10.83
C ASN A 625 -1.40 -34.50 12.30
N ASP A 626 -0.64 -35.57 12.51
CA ASP A 626 -0.35 -36.18 13.81
C ASP A 626 0.88 -35.55 14.49
N LEU A 627 0.65 -34.85 15.60
CA LEU A 627 1.67 -34.30 16.50
C LEU A 627 2.07 -35.35 17.55
N CYS A 628 3.26 -35.92 17.42
CA CYS A 628 3.80 -36.90 18.38
C CYS A 628 4.52 -36.20 19.56
N VAL A 629 4.15 -36.56 20.79
CA VAL A 629 4.65 -35.98 22.05
C VAL A 629 5.22 -37.09 22.94
N ASN A 630 6.49 -37.00 23.31
CA ASN A 630 7.13 -37.84 24.35
C ASN A 630 7.37 -37.03 25.64
N CYS A 631 7.95 -37.68 26.65
CA CYS A 631 8.25 -37.04 27.93
C CYS A 631 9.18 -35.81 27.83
N GLU A 632 10.13 -35.78 26.89
CA GLU A 632 10.99 -34.60 26.69
C GLU A 632 10.22 -33.42 26.08
N VAL A 633 9.30 -33.67 25.14
CA VAL A 633 8.42 -32.63 24.58
C VAL A 633 7.46 -32.08 25.64
N ASP A 634 6.88 -32.94 26.48
CA ASP A 634 6.02 -32.48 27.56
C ASP A 634 6.80 -31.73 28.65
N ARG A 635 8.01 -32.18 29.01
CA ARG A 635 8.89 -31.46 29.96
C ARG A 635 9.17 -30.01 29.55
N VAL A 636 9.34 -29.75 28.25
CA VAL A 636 9.50 -28.37 27.72
C VAL A 636 8.26 -27.53 28.04
N TRP A 637 7.06 -28.08 27.86
CA TRP A 637 5.82 -27.42 28.29
C TRP A 637 5.76 -27.26 29.81
N GLN A 638 6.12 -28.26 30.61
CA GLN A 638 6.08 -28.14 32.08
C GLN A 638 6.96 -26.99 32.60
N ILE A 639 8.13 -26.76 32.00
CA ILE A 639 9.02 -25.64 32.33
C ILE A 639 8.37 -24.29 31.93
N VAL A 640 7.86 -24.18 30.69
CA VAL A 640 7.17 -22.96 30.21
C VAL A 640 5.91 -22.66 31.04
N ARG A 641 5.15 -23.68 31.43
CA ARG A 641 3.97 -23.58 32.30
C ARG A 641 4.32 -23.02 33.68
N LYS A 642 5.47 -23.42 34.24
CA LYS A 642 6.01 -22.87 35.49
C LYS A 642 6.38 -21.39 35.33
N ASP A 643 7.11 -21.02 34.27
CA ASP A 643 7.50 -19.62 34.00
C ASP A 643 6.28 -18.68 33.89
N ILE A 644 5.22 -19.14 33.24
CA ILE A 644 3.97 -18.39 33.04
C ILE A 644 3.18 -18.29 34.36
N ALA A 645 3.12 -19.37 35.15
CA ALA A 645 2.49 -19.36 36.46
C ALA A 645 3.20 -18.40 37.43
N GLU A 646 4.53 -18.46 37.53
CA GLU A 646 5.33 -17.56 38.37
C GLU A 646 5.16 -16.09 37.99
N TRP A 647 5.09 -15.78 36.69
CA TRP A 647 4.83 -14.43 36.19
C TRP A 647 3.46 -13.89 36.63
N PHE A 648 2.40 -14.67 36.47
CA PHE A 648 1.06 -14.25 36.90
C PHE A 648 0.90 -14.21 38.43
N SER A 649 1.64 -15.03 39.19
CA SER A 649 1.64 -15.01 40.66
C SER A 649 2.40 -13.81 41.26
N ASN A 650 3.31 -13.18 40.51
CA ASN A 650 4.12 -12.05 40.98
C ASN A 650 3.76 -10.71 40.32
N PHE A 651 2.65 -10.64 39.59
CA PHE A 651 2.31 -9.52 38.71
C PHE A 651 2.21 -8.16 39.45
N ASP A 652 1.65 -8.16 40.66
CA ASP A 652 1.47 -6.95 41.49
C ASP A 652 2.76 -6.45 42.15
N LEU A 653 3.84 -7.25 42.16
CA LEU A 653 5.09 -6.94 42.86
C LEU A 653 6.13 -6.20 41.98
N SER A 654 5.76 -5.80 40.76
CA SER A 654 6.58 -5.04 39.79
C SER A 654 7.93 -5.65 39.36
N ARG A 655 8.31 -6.83 39.89
CA ARG A 655 9.65 -7.41 39.73
C ARG A 655 9.96 -7.98 38.34
N TYR A 656 8.95 -8.44 37.61
CA TYR A 656 9.12 -9.06 36.29
C TYR A 656 8.02 -8.59 35.31
N PRO A 657 8.35 -7.77 34.29
CA PRO A 657 7.35 -7.26 33.35
C PRO A 657 6.90 -8.31 32.31
N SER A 658 7.55 -9.47 32.25
CA SER A 658 7.29 -10.58 31.33
C SER A 658 7.65 -11.91 32.01
N PRO A 659 7.17 -13.07 31.54
CA PRO A 659 7.67 -14.36 32.03
C PRO A 659 9.12 -14.57 31.56
N MET A 660 9.77 -15.59 32.11
CA MET A 660 11.14 -15.95 31.73
C MET A 660 11.24 -16.23 30.24
N ARG A 661 12.16 -15.54 29.54
CA ARG A 661 12.46 -15.82 28.13
C ARG A 661 13.25 -17.13 28.05
N ARG A 662 12.89 -18.01 27.11
CA ARG A 662 13.51 -19.34 26.97
C ARG A 662 14.13 -19.57 25.58
N VAL A 663 15.18 -20.38 25.52
CA VAL A 663 15.77 -20.89 24.26
C VAL A 663 15.80 -22.41 24.30
N LEU A 664 15.03 -23.05 23.41
CA LEU A 664 14.93 -24.50 23.29
C LEU A 664 16.02 -25.05 22.37
N ILE A 665 17.01 -25.69 22.98
CA ILE A 665 18.18 -26.33 22.36
C ILE A 665 17.94 -27.84 22.26
N GLY A 666 18.58 -28.49 21.29
CA GLY A 666 18.57 -29.96 21.14
C GLY A 666 18.96 -30.38 19.73
N THR A 667 19.27 -31.67 19.58
CA THR A 667 19.88 -32.29 18.37
C THR A 667 19.15 -31.90 17.07
N PRO A 668 19.86 -31.75 15.92
CA PRO A 668 19.24 -31.49 14.63
C PRO A 668 18.18 -32.56 14.27
N GLY A 669 17.01 -32.15 13.78
CA GLY A 669 16.03 -33.09 13.20
C GLY A 669 15.20 -33.91 14.19
N ILE A 670 15.35 -33.77 15.52
CA ILE A 670 14.54 -34.50 16.53
C ILE A 670 13.10 -33.96 16.70
N GLY A 671 12.65 -33.07 15.81
CA GLY A 671 11.28 -32.54 15.84
C GLY A 671 11.04 -31.38 16.79
N LYS A 672 12.05 -30.57 17.19
CA LYS A 672 11.84 -29.43 18.11
C LYS A 672 10.69 -28.49 17.68
N SER A 673 10.67 -28.08 16.41
CA SER A 673 9.61 -27.21 15.86
C SER A 673 8.30 -27.95 15.61
N MET A 674 8.39 -29.15 14.99
CA MET A 674 7.25 -29.99 14.64
C MET A 674 6.47 -30.49 15.87
N ALA A 675 7.18 -30.94 16.89
CA ALA A 675 6.63 -31.49 18.13
C ALA A 675 6.51 -30.43 19.23
N ALA A 676 7.63 -29.96 19.79
CA ALA A 676 7.58 -29.05 20.93
C ALA A 676 6.97 -27.68 20.59
N GLY A 677 7.29 -27.09 19.43
CA GLY A 677 6.63 -25.87 18.96
C GLY A 677 5.12 -26.01 18.83
N SER A 678 4.64 -27.09 18.21
CA SER A 678 3.20 -27.35 18.04
C SER A 678 2.49 -27.71 19.35
N TYR A 679 3.14 -28.46 20.25
CA TYR A 679 2.59 -28.82 21.57
C TYR A 679 2.51 -27.61 22.50
N LEU A 680 3.53 -26.75 22.50
CA LEU A 680 3.49 -25.45 23.18
C LEU A 680 2.34 -24.59 22.66
N LEU A 681 2.13 -24.52 21.34
CA LEU A 681 0.98 -23.81 20.77
C LEU A 681 -0.35 -24.37 21.28
N TYR A 682 -0.55 -25.69 21.20
CA TYR A 682 -1.76 -26.34 21.73
C TYR A 682 -2.01 -25.99 23.21
N GLN A 683 -0.99 -26.18 24.04
CA GLN A 683 -1.07 -25.96 25.48
C GLN A 683 -1.27 -24.48 25.87
N LEU A 684 -0.72 -23.52 25.11
CA LEU A 684 -0.95 -22.09 25.33
C LEU A 684 -2.36 -21.63 24.88
N LEU A 685 -2.94 -22.29 23.88
CA LEU A 685 -4.34 -22.09 23.50
C LEU A 685 -5.30 -22.61 24.59
N HIS A 686 -5.00 -23.76 25.20
CA HIS A 686 -5.75 -24.31 26.35
C HIS A 686 -5.42 -23.66 27.70
N TYR A 687 -4.42 -22.78 27.77
CA TYR A 687 -4.16 -21.98 28.98
C TYR A 687 -5.30 -20.97 29.24
N ASP A 688 -5.43 -20.53 30.49
CA ASP A 688 -6.38 -19.50 30.93
C ASP A 688 -6.39 -18.27 29.99
N VAL A 689 -7.58 -17.94 29.45
CA VAL A 689 -7.80 -16.89 28.46
C VAL A 689 -7.86 -15.48 29.07
N GLU A 690 -8.21 -15.33 30.35
CA GLU A 690 -8.14 -14.03 31.05
C GLU A 690 -6.68 -13.64 31.32
N LYS A 691 -5.83 -14.65 31.51
CA LYS A 691 -4.38 -14.48 31.68
C LYS A 691 -3.64 -14.35 30.34
N LEU A 692 -3.96 -15.17 29.34
CA LEU A 692 -3.26 -15.25 28.06
C LEU A 692 -4.24 -15.31 26.87
N GLN A 693 -4.31 -14.23 26.11
CA GLN A 693 -5.32 -13.98 25.07
C GLN A 693 -4.81 -14.24 23.65
N VAL A 694 -3.49 -14.16 23.42
CA VAL A 694 -2.88 -14.32 22.09
C VAL A 694 -1.74 -15.32 22.13
N VAL A 695 -1.63 -16.19 21.12
CA VAL A 695 -0.47 -17.05 20.91
C VAL A 695 0.06 -16.84 19.50
N VAL A 696 1.36 -16.59 19.34
CA VAL A 696 1.97 -16.33 18.03
C VAL A 696 3.03 -17.38 17.75
N HIS A 697 2.91 -18.08 16.62
CA HIS A 697 3.89 -19.08 16.16
C HIS A 697 4.57 -18.56 14.89
N CYS A 698 5.83 -18.14 15.01
CA CYS A 698 6.65 -17.60 13.93
C CYS A 698 7.56 -18.69 13.35
N PHE A 699 7.82 -18.60 12.05
CA PHE A 699 8.72 -19.46 11.28
C PHE A 699 9.62 -18.54 10.44
N GLY A 700 10.55 -17.86 11.11
CA GLY A 700 11.28 -16.72 10.56
C GLY A 700 10.36 -15.56 10.18
N GLU A 701 10.22 -15.30 8.89
CA GLU A 701 9.48 -14.15 8.33
C GLU A 701 7.96 -14.37 8.25
N THR A 702 7.48 -15.61 8.30
CA THR A 702 6.04 -15.93 8.31
C THR A 702 5.57 -16.24 9.73
N ALA A 703 4.41 -15.73 10.15
CA ALA A 703 3.85 -16.02 11.46
C ALA A 703 2.34 -16.31 11.44
N TYR A 704 1.90 -17.07 12.43
CA TYR A 704 0.50 -17.42 12.69
C TYR A 704 0.11 -16.84 14.05
N VAL A 705 -0.75 -15.81 14.02
CA VAL A 705 -1.28 -15.14 15.20
C VAL A 705 -2.64 -15.74 15.53
N PHE A 706 -2.76 -16.41 16.67
CA PHE A 706 -4.01 -16.98 17.19
C PHE A 706 -4.60 -16.00 18.23
N ASP A 707 -5.75 -15.41 17.93
CA ASP A 707 -6.54 -14.63 18.88
C ASP A 707 -7.56 -15.55 19.55
N LYS A 708 -7.43 -15.75 20.87
CA LYS A 708 -8.29 -16.66 21.66
C LYS A 708 -9.64 -16.04 22.05
N ILE A 709 -9.78 -14.72 21.95
CA ILE A 709 -11.03 -14.00 22.19
C ILE A 709 -11.90 -14.02 20.93
N ALA A 710 -11.29 -13.75 19.77
CA ALA A 710 -11.96 -13.82 18.47
C ALA A 710 -12.06 -15.24 17.89
N GLN A 711 -11.27 -16.18 18.42
CA GLN A 711 -11.09 -17.55 17.89
C GLN A 711 -10.66 -17.58 16.42
N THR A 712 -9.77 -16.65 16.04
CA THR A 712 -9.25 -16.53 14.67
C THR A 712 -7.77 -16.84 14.59
N VAL A 713 -7.31 -17.24 13.39
CA VAL A 713 -5.89 -17.36 13.07
C VAL A 713 -5.56 -16.45 11.89
N THR A 714 -4.56 -15.59 12.07
CA THR A 714 -4.08 -14.65 11.06
C THR A 714 -2.67 -15.02 10.64
N LYS A 715 -2.47 -15.34 9.35
CA LYS A 715 -1.17 -15.61 8.75
C LYS A 715 -0.55 -14.32 8.21
N CYS A 716 0.44 -13.79 8.93
CA CYS A 716 1.31 -12.74 8.45
C CYS A 716 2.39 -13.36 7.54
N LYS A 717 2.54 -12.82 6.32
CA LYS A 717 3.48 -13.38 5.32
C LYS A 717 4.93 -12.95 5.52
N ASP A 718 5.14 -11.74 6.03
CA ASP A 718 6.44 -11.13 6.25
C ASP A 718 6.63 -10.61 7.68
N LYS A 719 7.89 -10.25 7.99
CA LYS A 719 8.31 -9.75 9.30
C LYS A 719 7.56 -8.46 9.70
N THR A 720 7.40 -7.50 8.78
CA THR A 720 6.74 -6.21 9.05
C THR A 720 5.28 -6.41 9.44
N ALA A 721 4.57 -7.25 8.67
CA ALA A 721 3.19 -7.65 8.96
C ALA A 721 3.08 -8.41 10.30
N THR A 722 4.10 -9.19 10.66
CA THR A 722 4.15 -9.91 11.94
C THR A 722 4.36 -8.97 13.12
N GLU A 723 5.37 -8.10 13.07
CA GLU A 723 5.68 -7.13 14.12
C GLU A 723 4.50 -6.17 14.33
N SER A 724 3.91 -5.67 13.23
CA SER A 724 2.76 -4.75 13.28
C SER A 724 1.49 -5.40 13.84
N ALA A 725 1.28 -6.70 13.61
CA ALA A 725 0.18 -7.46 14.21
C ALA A 725 0.39 -7.72 15.71
N VAL A 726 1.63 -8.04 16.14
CA VAL A 726 1.99 -8.21 17.55
C VAL A 726 1.82 -6.89 18.30
N ASP A 727 2.39 -5.80 17.80
CA ASP A 727 2.23 -4.46 18.37
C ASP A 727 0.76 -4.02 18.36
N GLY A 728 0.01 -4.27 17.28
CA GLY A 728 -1.40 -3.93 17.16
C GLY A 728 -2.32 -4.62 18.18
N LEU A 729 -1.97 -5.83 18.63
CA LEU A 729 -2.68 -6.54 19.70
C LEU A 729 -2.18 -6.11 21.09
N TRP A 730 -0.86 -5.95 21.27
CA TRP A 730 -0.28 -5.42 22.51
C TRP A 730 -0.80 -4.00 22.85
N LEU A 731 -0.95 -3.12 21.86
CA LEU A 731 -1.53 -1.78 22.01
C LEU A 731 -3.01 -1.80 22.45
N ARG A 732 -3.74 -2.91 22.24
CA ARG A 732 -5.10 -3.12 22.79
C ARG A 732 -5.08 -3.58 24.25
N GLY A 733 -3.90 -3.67 24.86
CA GLY A 733 -3.69 -4.18 26.21
C GLY A 733 -3.69 -5.72 26.30
N MET A 734 -3.67 -6.43 25.16
CA MET A 734 -3.73 -7.89 25.16
C MET A 734 -2.44 -8.53 25.65
N LYS A 735 -2.56 -9.65 26.36
CA LYS A 735 -1.43 -10.46 26.86
C LYS A 735 -1.20 -11.66 25.95
N GLY A 736 0.05 -11.91 25.56
CA GLY A 736 0.37 -12.98 24.62
C GLY A 736 1.72 -13.68 24.82
N TYR A 737 1.90 -14.79 24.11
CA TYR A 737 3.12 -15.61 24.15
C TYR A 737 3.60 -15.96 22.74
N ILE A 738 4.91 -15.84 22.51
CA ILE A 738 5.55 -16.00 21.21
C ILE A 738 6.37 -17.31 21.19
N ILE A 739 6.13 -18.15 20.19
CA ILE A 739 6.95 -19.30 19.82
C ILE A 739 7.67 -18.92 18.53
N TYR A 740 8.99 -18.74 18.59
CA TYR A 740 9.79 -18.27 17.45
C TYR A 740 10.70 -19.39 16.91
N ASP A 741 10.29 -20.04 15.83
CA ASP A 741 11.09 -21.02 15.09
C ASP A 741 12.00 -20.34 14.07
N VAL A 742 13.30 -20.66 14.10
CA VAL A 742 14.33 -19.88 13.40
C VAL A 742 14.58 -20.41 11.98
N ALA A 743 13.86 -19.88 10.99
CA ALA A 743 13.98 -20.34 9.60
C ALA A 743 15.35 -20.04 8.96
N LYS A 744 15.97 -18.88 9.22
CA LYS A 744 17.28 -18.49 8.67
C LYS A 744 18.44 -18.91 9.59
N LYS A 745 19.37 -19.71 9.06
CA LYS A 745 20.60 -20.10 9.77
C LYS A 745 21.43 -18.85 10.10
N GLY A 746 21.70 -18.61 11.39
CA GLY A 746 22.64 -17.57 11.85
C GLY A 746 22.01 -16.26 12.32
N THR A 747 20.68 -16.08 12.20
CA THR A 747 20.03 -14.81 12.55
C THR A 747 19.19 -14.97 13.84
N PRO A 748 19.41 -14.15 14.88
CA PRO A 748 18.49 -14.05 16.02
C PRO A 748 17.12 -13.47 15.62
N PRO A 749 16.06 -13.65 16.43
CA PRO A 749 14.95 -12.69 16.43
C PRO A 749 15.47 -11.32 16.88
N ASP A 750 14.92 -10.23 16.34
CA ASP A 750 15.27 -8.87 16.76
C ASP A 750 15.02 -8.64 18.25
N THR A 751 15.84 -7.80 18.90
CA THR A 751 15.72 -7.48 20.34
C THR A 751 14.35 -6.93 20.75
N ASN A 752 13.63 -6.34 19.79
CA ASN A 752 12.38 -5.62 19.99
C ASN A 752 11.15 -6.41 19.46
N PHE A 753 11.34 -7.61 18.89
CA PHE A 753 10.26 -8.40 18.28
C PHE A 753 9.19 -8.87 19.29
N ALA A 754 9.59 -9.07 20.55
CA ALA A 754 8.65 -9.21 21.66
C ALA A 754 8.44 -7.84 22.33
N PRO A 755 7.18 -7.41 22.56
CA PRO A 755 6.89 -6.17 23.29
C PRO A 755 7.67 -6.07 24.60
N ALA A 756 8.23 -4.89 24.88
CA ALA A 756 9.17 -4.67 25.98
C ALA A 756 8.58 -4.94 27.38
N SER A 757 7.26 -5.02 27.50
CA SER A 757 6.54 -5.46 28.69
C SER A 757 5.29 -6.26 28.32
N GLY A 758 4.95 -7.28 29.12
CA GLY A 758 3.66 -7.96 29.12
C GLY A 758 3.53 -9.22 28.26
N TRP A 759 4.55 -9.63 27.50
CA TRP A 759 4.48 -10.81 26.61
C TRP A 759 5.62 -11.80 26.85
N GLY A 760 5.32 -13.10 26.72
CA GLY A 760 6.29 -14.19 26.86
C GLY A 760 6.93 -14.62 25.53
N MET A 761 8.09 -15.26 25.58
CA MET A 761 8.79 -15.75 24.38
C MET A 761 9.63 -17.00 24.65
N ILE A 762 9.51 -17.98 23.76
CA ILE A 762 10.45 -19.08 23.57
C ILE A 762 11.00 -19.10 22.14
N VAL A 763 12.33 -19.23 21.99
CA VAL A 763 12.98 -19.44 20.70
C VAL A 763 13.21 -20.94 20.49
N VAL A 764 12.70 -21.50 19.39
CA VAL A 764 12.90 -22.90 19.00
C VAL A 764 14.09 -22.97 18.05
N SER A 765 15.16 -23.70 18.43
CA SER A 765 16.45 -23.53 17.78
C SER A 765 16.65 -24.32 16.48
N SER A 766 17.05 -23.59 15.45
CA SER A 766 17.58 -24.14 14.18
C SER A 766 19.03 -24.62 14.38
N PRO A 767 19.49 -25.70 13.72
CA PRO A 767 20.61 -26.52 14.20
C PRO A 767 22.04 -25.92 14.14
N LYS A 768 22.23 -24.62 13.83
CA LYS A 768 23.55 -23.98 13.96
C LYS A 768 23.83 -23.66 15.44
N VAL A 769 24.62 -24.53 16.08
CA VAL A 769 24.91 -24.51 17.52
C VAL A 769 25.52 -23.19 18.00
N SER A 770 26.38 -22.57 17.20
CA SER A 770 27.07 -21.29 17.46
C SER A 770 26.15 -20.21 18.05
N ASN A 771 24.93 -20.10 17.51
CA ASN A 771 24.07 -18.96 17.76
C ASN A 771 23.37 -19.02 19.13
N TYR A 772 23.28 -20.21 19.75
CA TYR A 772 22.46 -20.40 20.96
C TYR A 772 22.91 -19.52 22.13
N ASP A 773 24.22 -19.29 22.23
CA ASP A 773 24.82 -18.46 23.28
C ASP A 773 24.64 -16.98 23.03
N GLU A 774 24.69 -16.54 21.77
CA GLU A 774 24.37 -15.17 21.37
C GLU A 774 22.89 -14.87 21.62
N TRP A 775 21.99 -15.79 21.24
CA TRP A 775 20.55 -15.66 21.47
C TRP A 775 20.21 -15.61 22.96
N ALA A 776 20.83 -16.48 23.77
CA ALA A 776 20.65 -16.48 25.23
C ALA A 776 21.15 -15.16 25.86
N LYS A 777 22.32 -14.65 25.44
CA LYS A 777 22.88 -13.36 25.91
C LYS A 777 22.00 -12.18 25.48
N GLN A 778 21.64 -12.10 24.21
CA GLN A 778 20.84 -11.02 23.61
C GLN A 778 19.45 -10.92 24.25
N LEU A 779 18.76 -12.05 24.40
CA LEU A 779 17.39 -12.09 24.96
C LEU A 779 17.37 -12.10 26.49
N LYS A 780 18.53 -12.29 27.15
CA LYS A 780 18.68 -12.60 28.58
C LYS A 780 17.87 -13.83 28.99
N ALA A 781 17.90 -14.86 28.15
CA ALA A 781 17.01 -16.02 28.21
C ALA A 781 17.68 -17.25 28.86
N LYS A 782 16.93 -18.00 29.66
CA LYS A 782 17.36 -19.30 30.19
C LYS A 782 17.24 -20.38 29.11
N ARG A 783 18.14 -21.37 29.13
CA ARG A 783 18.14 -22.50 28.19
C ARG A 783 17.09 -23.54 28.62
N ILE A 784 16.66 -24.35 27.65
CA ILE A 784 16.04 -25.66 27.87
C ILE A 784 16.73 -26.62 26.89
N ILE A 785 17.37 -27.67 27.40
CA ILE A 785 18.08 -28.68 26.60
C ILE A 785 17.16 -29.89 26.43
N MET A 786 16.68 -30.14 25.21
CA MET A 786 15.84 -31.29 24.86
C MET A 786 16.70 -32.42 24.30
N ASN A 787 16.65 -33.58 24.95
CA ASN A 787 17.33 -34.80 24.51
C ASN A 787 16.69 -35.37 23.23
N CYS A 788 17.42 -36.26 22.54
CA CYS A 788 16.81 -37.14 21.54
C CYS A 788 15.77 -38.08 22.20
N PRO A 789 14.75 -38.54 21.47
CA PRO A 789 13.92 -39.66 21.90
C PRO A 789 14.75 -40.94 22.08
N ASP A 790 14.32 -41.83 22.97
CA ASP A 790 14.97 -43.15 23.17
C ASP A 790 14.45 -44.23 22.20
N GLU A 791 14.98 -45.46 22.29
CA GLU A 791 14.51 -46.59 21.45
C GLU A 791 13.01 -46.84 21.63
N VAL A 792 12.48 -46.66 22.85
CA VAL A 792 11.12 -46.99 23.24
C VAL A 792 10.13 -45.90 22.78
N ASP A 793 10.53 -44.63 22.85
CA ASP A 793 9.83 -43.50 22.24
C ASP A 793 9.69 -43.70 20.72
N VAL A 794 10.79 -43.99 20.01
CA VAL A 794 10.77 -44.25 18.56
C VAL A 794 9.91 -45.47 18.25
N LYS A 795 9.96 -46.53 19.07
CA LYS A 795 9.11 -47.72 18.92
C LYS A 795 7.62 -47.41 19.10
N ALA A 796 7.27 -46.49 20.01
CA ALA A 796 5.90 -46.01 20.18
C ALA A 796 5.44 -45.17 18.97
N MET A 797 6.32 -44.34 18.39
CA MET A 797 6.05 -43.63 17.13
C MET A 797 5.81 -44.61 15.97
N CYS A 798 6.64 -45.66 15.84
CA CYS A 798 6.39 -46.73 14.86
C CYS A 798 5.05 -47.44 15.06
N ALA A 799 4.67 -47.71 16.32
CA ALA A 799 3.38 -48.33 16.64
C ALA A 799 2.19 -47.43 16.24
N TRP A 800 2.30 -46.11 16.44
CA TRP A 800 1.30 -45.15 15.99
C TRP A 800 1.22 -45.01 14.45
N MET A 801 2.38 -44.93 13.78
CA MET A 801 2.49 -44.83 12.32
C MET A 801 2.03 -46.09 11.57
N LYS A 802 1.96 -47.23 12.26
CA LYS A 802 1.56 -48.54 11.72
C LYS A 802 0.41 -49.19 12.52
N ARG A 803 -0.42 -48.36 13.17
CA ARG A 803 -1.55 -48.81 13.99
C ARG A 803 -2.59 -49.63 13.19
N ASP A 804 -2.81 -49.26 11.93
CA ASP A 804 -3.87 -49.80 11.05
C ASP A 804 -3.43 -50.98 10.15
N VAL A 805 -2.19 -51.49 10.30
CA VAL A 805 -1.64 -52.61 9.50
C VAL A 805 -1.38 -53.86 10.35
N THR A 806 -1.02 -54.98 9.73
CA THR A 806 -0.86 -56.26 10.44
C THR A 806 0.30 -56.24 11.43
N LYS A 807 0.28 -57.17 12.40
CA LYS A 807 1.33 -57.31 13.43
C LYS A 807 2.70 -57.61 12.82
N ASP A 808 2.74 -58.37 11.73
CA ASP A 808 3.98 -58.70 11.04
C ASP A 808 4.54 -57.51 10.26
N GLU A 809 3.67 -56.68 9.66
CA GLU A 809 4.07 -55.40 9.05
C GLU A 809 4.55 -54.39 10.09
N GLN A 810 3.90 -54.30 11.26
CA GLN A 810 4.38 -53.52 12.41
C GLN A 810 5.77 -53.97 12.87
N ALA A 811 6.00 -55.27 13.00
CA ALA A 811 7.27 -55.84 13.41
C ALA A 811 8.38 -55.61 12.37
N ASN A 812 8.08 -55.77 11.08
CA ASN A 812 9.00 -55.53 9.98
C ASN A 812 9.34 -54.03 9.84
N TYR A 813 8.36 -53.13 9.96
CA TYR A 813 8.59 -51.69 9.96
C TYR A 813 9.46 -51.26 11.15
N TRP A 814 9.19 -51.80 12.35
CA TRP A 814 10.05 -51.57 13.52
C TRP A 814 11.48 -52.07 13.31
N LYS A 815 11.66 -53.27 12.75
CA LYS A 815 12.98 -53.84 12.45
C LYS A 815 13.78 -52.95 11.48
N MET A 816 13.12 -52.40 10.46
CA MET A 816 13.73 -51.44 9.54
C MET A 816 14.12 -50.14 10.26
N VAL A 817 13.20 -49.51 11.00
CA VAL A 817 13.48 -48.24 11.69
C VAL A 817 14.57 -48.41 12.77
N LYS A 818 14.61 -49.54 13.47
CA LYS A 818 15.71 -49.85 14.41
C LYS A 818 17.05 -49.99 13.68
N THR A 819 17.08 -50.64 12.52
CA THR A 819 18.30 -50.74 11.70
C THR A 819 18.79 -49.34 11.27
N HIS A 820 17.88 -48.46 10.87
CA HIS A 820 18.22 -47.05 10.58
C HIS A 820 18.75 -46.32 11.81
N MET A 821 18.13 -46.51 12.97
CA MET A 821 18.53 -45.91 14.25
C MET A 821 19.93 -46.38 14.71
N ASP A 822 20.29 -47.65 14.48
CA ASP A 822 21.62 -48.19 14.81
C ASP A 822 22.74 -47.56 13.95
N GLU A 823 22.43 -47.13 12.70
CA GLU A 823 23.35 -46.42 11.80
C GLU A 823 23.39 -44.89 11.98
N VAL A 824 22.24 -44.22 12.07
CA VAL A 824 22.15 -42.73 12.05
C VAL A 824 21.56 -42.09 13.32
N GLY A 825 21.24 -42.90 14.32
CA GLY A 825 20.71 -42.48 15.63
C GLY A 825 19.21 -42.20 15.65
N PRO A 826 18.62 -41.96 16.84
CA PRO A 826 17.19 -41.72 17.02
C PRO A 826 16.79 -40.30 16.59
N ILE A 827 16.84 -40.04 15.28
CA ILE A 827 16.43 -38.76 14.68
C ILE A 827 15.22 -39.00 13.76
N PRO A 828 13.98 -38.75 14.25
CA PRO A 828 12.72 -38.84 13.49
C PRO A 828 12.75 -38.32 12.06
N ARG A 829 13.47 -37.22 11.77
CA ARG A 829 13.61 -36.65 10.42
C ARG A 829 14.18 -37.64 9.38
N TYR A 830 15.02 -38.58 9.80
CA TYR A 830 15.77 -39.46 8.89
C TYR A 830 15.35 -40.93 9.00
N ILE A 831 15.00 -41.43 10.20
CA ILE A 831 14.82 -42.88 10.42
C ILE A 831 13.52 -43.46 9.85
N PHE A 832 12.45 -42.67 9.70
CA PHE A 832 11.14 -43.15 9.24
C PHE A 832 10.95 -43.18 7.71
N ASP A 833 11.90 -42.64 6.95
CA ASP A 833 11.83 -42.39 5.50
C ASP A 833 13.13 -42.87 4.84
N GLU A 834 13.02 -43.83 3.93
CA GLU A 834 14.17 -44.53 3.33
C GLU A 834 15.07 -43.60 2.49
N THR A 835 14.49 -42.63 1.78
CA THR A 835 15.27 -41.65 0.99
C THR A 835 16.04 -40.69 1.90
N LYS A 836 15.39 -40.21 2.97
CA LYS A 836 16.03 -39.36 3.98
C LYS A 836 17.09 -40.13 4.78
N TYR A 837 16.85 -41.41 5.05
CA TYR A 837 17.81 -42.32 5.66
C TYR A 837 19.06 -42.51 4.80
N ILE A 838 18.91 -42.87 3.52
CA ILE A 838 20.04 -43.09 2.60
C ILE A 838 20.92 -41.83 2.51
N GLY A 839 20.30 -40.65 2.37
CA GLY A 839 21.03 -39.38 2.39
C GLY A 839 21.79 -39.13 3.70
N ARG A 840 21.21 -39.49 4.85
CA ARG A 840 21.84 -39.35 6.17
C ARG A 840 22.96 -40.36 6.39
N SER A 841 22.80 -41.64 6.02
CA SER A 841 23.86 -42.65 6.14
C SER A 841 25.05 -42.28 5.22
N GLY A 842 24.79 -41.79 4.00
CA GLY A 842 25.84 -41.24 3.13
C GLY A 842 26.62 -40.08 3.78
N ALA A 843 25.93 -39.12 4.40
CA ALA A 843 26.56 -38.01 5.11
C ALA A 843 27.37 -38.47 6.34
N VAL A 844 26.83 -39.40 7.14
CA VAL A 844 27.53 -40.03 8.28
C VAL A 844 28.78 -40.79 7.83
N GLN A 845 28.71 -41.53 6.72
CA GLN A 845 29.87 -42.23 6.17
C GLN A 845 30.94 -41.26 5.67
N PHE A 846 30.57 -40.21 4.93
CA PHE A 846 31.50 -39.17 4.49
C PHE A 846 32.20 -38.50 5.67
N ALA A 847 31.45 -38.08 6.69
CA ALA A 847 31.98 -37.53 7.93
C ALA A 847 32.95 -38.49 8.65
N LEU A 848 32.62 -39.79 8.73
CA LEU A 848 33.51 -40.81 9.31
C LEU A 848 34.79 -41.04 8.48
N TYR A 849 34.78 -40.84 7.16
CA TYR A 849 35.99 -40.86 6.36
C TYR A 849 36.85 -39.61 6.63
N SER A 850 36.25 -38.41 6.58
CA SER A 850 36.95 -37.13 6.70
C SER A 850 37.53 -36.82 8.10
N ILE A 851 37.02 -37.43 9.18
CA ILE A 851 37.49 -37.12 10.54
C ILE A 851 38.91 -37.67 10.83
N LYS A 852 39.78 -36.81 11.38
CA LYS A 852 41.15 -37.10 11.83
C LYS A 852 41.17 -37.57 13.28
N GLU A 853 42.22 -38.30 13.69
CA GLU A 853 42.32 -38.87 15.05
C GLU A 853 42.31 -37.81 16.17
N LEU A 854 43.14 -36.77 16.03
CA LEU A 854 43.26 -35.67 17.01
C LEU A 854 41.90 -35.00 17.24
N THR A 855 41.24 -34.61 16.16
CA THR A 855 39.87 -34.07 16.14
C THR A 855 38.87 -35.03 16.79
N MET A 856 38.97 -36.33 16.51
CA MET A 856 38.06 -37.33 17.10
C MET A 856 38.24 -37.46 18.63
N LYS A 857 39.46 -37.29 19.15
CA LYS A 857 39.70 -37.20 20.61
C LYS A 857 39.04 -35.95 21.20
N GLU A 858 39.19 -34.79 20.57
CA GLU A 858 38.54 -33.52 20.99
C GLU A 858 37.01 -33.60 20.98
N TYR A 859 36.42 -34.18 19.92
CA TYR A 859 34.96 -34.31 19.72
C TYR A 859 34.24 -35.20 20.73
N PHE A 860 34.94 -36.18 21.30
CA PHE A 860 34.33 -37.22 22.14
C PHE A 860 35.02 -37.36 23.52
N SER A 861 35.76 -36.35 23.96
CA SER A 861 36.30 -36.30 25.33
C SER A 861 35.29 -35.65 26.28
N ARG A 862 34.70 -36.45 27.17
CA ARG A 862 33.86 -35.97 28.26
C ARG A 862 34.74 -35.23 29.28
N GLY A 863 34.47 -33.94 29.50
CA GLY A 863 35.27 -33.10 30.41
C GLY A 863 36.25 -32.11 29.75
N GLY A 864 36.09 -31.79 28.46
CA GLY A 864 36.67 -30.55 27.92
C GLY A 864 36.05 -29.31 28.57
N GLU A 865 36.82 -28.24 28.78
CA GLU A 865 36.42 -27.06 29.58
C GLU A 865 35.23 -26.26 29.01
N LEU A 866 34.86 -26.50 27.75
CA LEU A 866 33.70 -25.92 27.09
C LEU A 866 32.95 -27.00 26.29
N PRO A 867 31.59 -27.01 26.30
CA PRO A 867 30.83 -27.71 25.27
C PRO A 867 31.24 -27.22 23.87
N TRP A 868 31.33 -28.10 22.88
CA TRP A 868 31.79 -27.71 21.54
C TRP A 868 30.68 -27.06 20.71
N TYR A 869 30.97 -25.86 20.19
CA TYR A 869 30.10 -25.06 19.32
C TYR A 869 30.68 -24.95 17.90
N SER A 870 29.77 -24.87 16.91
CA SER A 870 29.95 -24.28 15.55
C SER A 870 30.42 -25.15 14.36
N GLU A 871 29.96 -24.71 13.18
CA GLU A 871 30.40 -24.91 11.78
C GLU A 871 30.81 -26.28 11.17
N ASP A 872 31.19 -27.30 11.94
CA ASP A 872 31.85 -28.49 11.38
C ASP A 872 30.88 -29.52 10.72
N PRO A 873 31.20 -30.14 9.56
CA PRO A 873 30.48 -31.31 9.02
C PRO A 873 30.32 -32.50 9.99
N PHE A 874 31.12 -32.64 11.04
CA PHE A 874 30.99 -33.74 12.00
C PHE A 874 29.77 -33.66 12.93
N HIS A 875 28.93 -32.62 12.83
CA HIS A 875 27.60 -32.60 13.49
C HIS A 875 26.65 -33.72 13.02
N GLU A 876 26.99 -34.40 11.91
CA GLU A 876 26.30 -35.63 11.49
C GLU A 876 26.54 -36.82 12.45
N LEU A 877 27.63 -36.80 13.23
CA LEU A 877 28.15 -37.91 14.04
C LEU A 877 27.81 -37.84 15.55
N VAL A 878 27.27 -36.72 16.01
CA VAL A 878 27.01 -36.43 17.43
C VAL A 878 25.53 -36.13 17.70
N LYS A 879 25.09 -36.44 18.91
CA LYS A 879 23.83 -35.96 19.49
C LYS A 879 24.11 -35.10 20.71
N ILE A 880 23.21 -34.16 20.98
CA ILE A 880 23.19 -33.36 22.20
C ILE A 880 22.58 -34.21 23.32
N ILE A 881 23.29 -34.31 24.45
CA ILE A 881 22.78 -34.85 25.71
C ILE A 881 22.73 -33.76 26.78
N ARG A 882 21.68 -33.76 27.59
CA ARG A 882 21.53 -32.90 28.77
C ARG A 882 22.24 -33.50 29.98
N GLU A 883 23.00 -32.67 30.70
CA GLU A 883 23.42 -32.92 32.08
C GLU A 883 23.02 -31.72 32.96
N ILE A 884 22.90 -31.92 34.28
CA ILE A 884 22.56 -30.85 35.24
C ILE A 884 23.80 -30.53 36.07
N TYR A 885 24.17 -29.25 36.15
CA TYR A 885 25.32 -28.78 36.90
C TYR A 885 25.00 -27.42 37.54
N ALA A 886 25.24 -27.28 38.85
CA ALA A 886 24.94 -26.06 39.62
C ALA A 886 23.53 -25.49 39.30
N ASP A 887 22.50 -26.34 39.48
CA ASP A 887 21.07 -26.05 39.26
C ASP A 887 20.68 -25.59 37.83
N SER A 888 21.62 -25.66 36.87
CA SER A 888 21.45 -25.25 35.48
C SER A 888 21.57 -26.43 34.51
N GLU A 889 20.83 -26.38 33.40
CA GLU A 889 21.01 -27.36 32.32
C GLU A 889 22.22 -27.00 31.44
N ILE A 890 23.19 -27.91 31.40
CA ILE A 890 24.32 -27.89 30.47
C ILE A 890 24.08 -28.99 29.42
N PHE A 891 24.77 -28.91 28.28
CA PHE A 891 24.74 -29.97 27.28
C PHE A 891 26.15 -30.41 26.88
N PHE A 892 26.26 -31.68 26.50
CA PHE A 892 27.47 -32.28 25.95
C PHE A 892 27.17 -33.01 24.64
N ASN A 893 28.22 -33.34 23.89
CA ASN A 893 28.13 -34.12 22.66
C ASN A 893 28.46 -35.59 22.94
N GLU A 894 27.55 -36.49 22.60
CA GLU A 894 27.73 -37.95 22.67
C GLU A 894 27.69 -38.54 21.24
N PRO A 895 28.36 -39.67 20.93
CA PRO A 895 28.13 -40.40 19.68
C PRO A 895 26.64 -40.60 19.38
N ILE A 896 26.25 -40.31 18.13
CA ILE A 896 24.85 -40.33 17.69
C ILE A 896 24.21 -41.74 17.73
N CYS A 897 25.02 -42.81 17.62
CA CYS A 897 24.55 -44.18 17.47
C CYS A 897 25.62 -45.24 17.83
N VAL A 898 25.24 -46.52 17.77
CA VAL A 898 26.16 -47.65 17.99
C VAL A 898 27.16 -47.79 16.84
N PHE A 899 26.78 -47.51 15.59
CA PHE A 899 27.67 -47.60 14.42
C PHE A 899 28.85 -46.62 14.50
N THR A 900 28.60 -45.35 14.83
CA THR A 900 29.67 -44.33 15.02
C THR A 900 30.58 -44.71 16.18
N THR A 901 30.03 -45.18 17.30
CA THR A 901 30.81 -45.71 18.44
C THR A 901 31.72 -46.87 18.03
N ARG A 902 31.22 -47.87 17.27
CA ARG A 902 32.03 -49.01 16.78
C ARG A 902 33.10 -48.56 15.78
N LYS A 903 32.77 -47.69 14.82
CA LYS A 903 33.72 -47.13 13.84
C LYS A 903 34.80 -46.27 14.50
N LYS A 904 34.48 -45.55 15.58
CA LYS A 904 35.43 -44.82 16.44
C LYS A 904 36.49 -45.76 17.02
N HIS A 905 36.13 -46.96 17.46
CA HIS A 905 37.11 -47.96 17.87
C HIS A 905 37.92 -48.49 16.67
N LEU A 906 37.26 -49.07 15.65
CA LEU A 906 37.95 -49.75 14.54
C LEU A 906 38.87 -48.88 13.67
N LYS A 907 38.72 -47.54 13.65
CA LYS A 907 39.57 -46.65 12.84
C LYS A 907 40.88 -46.26 13.55
N PHE A 908 40.98 -46.48 14.87
CA PHE A 908 42.07 -45.95 15.72
C PHE A 908 42.53 -46.93 16.82
N THR A 909 42.37 -48.23 16.57
CA THR A 909 43.05 -49.35 17.24
C THR A 909 43.84 -50.12 16.20
#